data_AF-A0A4R6T589-F1
#
_entry.id   AF-A0A4R6T589-F1
#
_cell.length_a   1.000
_cell.length_b   1.000
_cell.length_c   1.000
_cell.angle_alpha   90.00
_cell.angle_beta   90.00
_cell.angle_gamma   90.00
#
_symmetry.space_group_name_H-M   'P 1'
#
loop_
_entity.id
_entity.type
_entity.pdbx_description
1 polymer ?
#
loop_
_entity_poly.entity_id
_entity_poly.type
_entity_poly.pdbx_seq_one_letter_code
_entity_poly.pdbx_strand_id
1 'polypeptide(L)'
;MKKYTLTVLLALFATLTFAQDLSYYLPKGYTYNPAVPTPKQVLGYEVGEWHVTHDQLVMYMKAVAAASDRVIFEETGRSYEKRPQTLLTISSPSNLAKLDQIKADRAKLRDPNASVDIQKMPVVMFMGYSVHGNEPSGANASLLAAYHFAAANEIASDLENMVLLLDPAINPDGLNRFASWVNSHKAYVMNGDPEQRELNEAWPRGRTNHYWFDLNRDWLPVQHPESRNRVRVFQSWLPNIHLDFHEMGTNSTFFFQPGVEARVHPLTPKKNFELTSKIGTYHAKALDQIGSLYFNQENYDDFYYGKGSTYPDVQGSIGILFEQASSRGHLQESANGMLSFPFTIRNQFTANLSSYQAAKEMRVELNQWMKDFYTEIKNETTADVNKAYIFGAKEDDARSYHLADLILQHDIKVFALNEDITVNGQEFKKESSYIVPADQPQYRLIKAMFETRTTFEDSLFYDISAWTYPMAFGLDYMALNSRILNLASVRQVEKNSFSPAPGKVVGAAGAYQYALEWTDYYSPKAAYQLLKAGFLVRVTNAEFTTPEGKTFGRGTILIDKGESGLDPQAFYAKLQAIATEANVDIHAISTGYTSGINMGSTFISPLNTPKIALLVDGGVDSYEAGEIWHLLDQRMKMPVTLLPLEAVAGANLDRYNVILMADGNYGRLGQTGANAIKAWVSQGNTLVAKGGALRWLKQNEIGNFEFRSVDNSEKGLQKSYADYENATGSKQTFGAIFKGNLDLTHPIGYGYTNKEVYTFRNDNFFLEPSKNPYANPLVYTANPLASGYLHPSNAAGVKESAVVTVSGQGRGRIIGFADNPNFRAFWFGTNKLFMNSIFFGQIINGGTTR
;
A
#
# COMPACT_ATOMS: atom_id res chain seq x y z
N MET A 1 -21.02 -64.44 0.65
CA MET A 1 -21.21 -63.18 -0.11
C MET A 1 -21.33 -61.93 0.77
N LYS A 2 -20.45 -61.71 1.77
CA LYS A 2 -20.49 -60.51 2.64
C LYS A 2 -19.11 -59.92 3.00
N LYS A 3 -18.02 -60.37 2.36
CA LYS A 3 -16.65 -59.85 2.61
C LYS A 3 -16.00 -59.16 1.40
N TYR A 4 -16.59 -59.23 0.21
CA TYR A 4 -16.07 -58.57 -0.99
C TYR A 4 -16.75 -57.23 -1.29
N THR A 5 -17.87 -56.91 -0.64
CA THR A 5 -18.60 -55.66 -0.86
C THR A 5 -18.00 -54.49 -0.08
N LEU A 6 -17.30 -54.74 1.03
CA LEU A 6 -16.71 -53.68 1.86
C LEU A 6 -15.38 -53.16 1.28
N THR A 7 -14.60 -54.02 0.60
CA THR A 7 -13.35 -53.62 -0.05
C THR A 7 -13.59 -52.83 -1.34
N VAL A 8 -14.71 -53.07 -2.04
CA VAL A 8 -15.12 -52.27 -3.20
C VAL A 8 -15.67 -50.91 -2.76
N LEU A 9 -16.34 -50.81 -1.60
CA LEU A 9 -16.77 -49.51 -1.05
C LEU A 9 -15.63 -48.66 -0.48
N LEU A 10 -14.57 -49.27 0.06
CA LEU A 10 -13.37 -48.54 0.52
C LEU A 10 -12.41 -48.17 -0.64
N ALA A 11 -12.43 -48.91 -1.74
CA ALA A 11 -11.72 -48.53 -2.98
C ALA A 11 -12.45 -47.41 -3.76
N LEU A 12 -13.74 -47.16 -3.48
CA LEU A 12 -14.54 -46.08 -4.09
C LEU A 12 -14.33 -44.71 -3.44
N PHE A 13 -13.57 -44.61 -2.34
CA PHE A 13 -13.13 -43.33 -1.75
C PHE A 13 -11.74 -42.89 -2.22
N ALA A 14 -11.07 -43.68 -3.05
CA ALA A 14 -9.95 -43.23 -3.87
C ALA A 14 -10.49 -42.74 -5.23
N THR A 15 -11.42 -41.78 -5.23
CA THR A 15 -11.74 -41.05 -6.46
C THR A 15 -10.53 -40.20 -6.79
N LEU A 16 -9.72 -40.77 -7.67
CA LEU A 16 -8.70 -40.15 -8.49
C LEU A 16 -9.00 -38.67 -8.71
N THR A 17 -8.10 -37.83 -8.22
CA THR A 17 -8.01 -36.39 -8.50
C THR A 17 -7.63 -36.18 -9.97
N PHE A 18 -8.54 -36.55 -10.87
CA PHE A 18 -8.42 -36.26 -12.29
C PHE A 18 -8.80 -34.79 -12.55
N ALA A 19 -8.22 -34.25 -13.63
CA ALA A 19 -8.69 -33.04 -14.29
C ALA A 19 -10.23 -33.10 -14.43
N GLN A 20 -10.92 -32.06 -13.94
CA GLN A 20 -12.37 -31.95 -14.04
C GLN A 20 -12.72 -31.33 -15.38
N ASP A 21 -13.66 -31.92 -16.11
CA ASP A 21 -14.20 -31.26 -17.30
C ASP A 21 -15.09 -30.06 -16.91
N LEU A 22 -15.41 -29.22 -17.89
CA LEU A 22 -16.19 -28.01 -17.67
C LEU A 22 -17.56 -28.25 -17.00
N SER A 23 -18.18 -29.42 -17.18
CA SER A 23 -19.50 -29.71 -16.59
C SER A 23 -19.49 -29.79 -15.06
N TYR A 24 -18.31 -30.01 -14.45
CA TYR A 24 -18.13 -29.92 -13.01
C TYR A 24 -18.36 -28.51 -12.47
N TYR A 25 -18.02 -27.49 -13.26
CA TYR A 25 -18.08 -26.09 -12.87
C TYR A 25 -19.34 -25.38 -13.33
N LEU A 26 -19.76 -25.64 -14.57
CA LEU A 26 -20.82 -24.87 -15.24
C LEU A 26 -22.20 -25.17 -14.67
N PRO A 27 -23.09 -24.16 -14.54
CA PRO A 27 -24.43 -24.37 -14.03
C PRO A 27 -25.26 -25.27 -14.96
N LYS A 28 -26.11 -26.10 -14.35
CA LYS A 28 -27.04 -26.98 -15.07
C LYS A 28 -28.12 -26.18 -15.79
N GLY A 29 -28.58 -26.68 -16.93
CA GLY A 29 -29.68 -26.07 -17.70
C GLY A 29 -29.26 -24.94 -18.63
N TYR A 30 -27.95 -24.70 -18.78
CA TYR A 30 -27.40 -23.72 -19.71
C TYR A 30 -26.87 -24.38 -20.98
N THR A 31 -27.04 -23.68 -22.11
CA THR A 31 -26.47 -24.03 -23.40
C THR A 31 -25.47 -22.95 -23.80
N TYR A 32 -24.40 -23.36 -24.48
CA TYR A 32 -23.28 -22.46 -24.79
C TYR A 32 -23.09 -22.35 -26.31
N ASN A 33 -22.81 -21.14 -26.78
CA ASN A 33 -22.45 -20.88 -28.17
C ASN A 33 -21.12 -21.59 -28.50
N PRO A 34 -21.12 -22.60 -29.40
CA PRO A 34 -19.92 -23.38 -29.71
C PRO A 34 -18.84 -22.59 -30.45
N ALA A 35 -19.15 -21.38 -30.94
CA ALA A 35 -18.16 -20.51 -31.57
C ALA A 35 -17.21 -19.85 -30.55
N VAL A 36 -17.63 -19.71 -29.29
CA VAL A 36 -16.78 -19.18 -28.23
C VAL A 36 -15.89 -20.30 -27.70
N PRO A 37 -14.55 -20.17 -27.76
CA PRO A 37 -13.66 -21.26 -27.39
C PRO A 37 -13.70 -21.51 -25.88
N THR A 38 -13.62 -22.78 -25.49
CA THR A 38 -13.46 -23.19 -24.09
C THR A 38 -12.02 -22.94 -23.61
N PRO A 39 -11.78 -22.88 -22.28
CA PRO A 39 -10.43 -22.77 -21.74
C PRO A 39 -9.50 -23.86 -22.28
N LYS A 40 -9.95 -25.12 -22.30
CA LYS A 40 -9.17 -26.26 -22.81
C LYS A 40 -8.76 -26.10 -24.28
N GLN A 41 -9.63 -25.57 -25.13
CA GLN A 41 -9.33 -25.39 -26.56
C GLN A 41 -8.19 -24.39 -26.79
N VAL A 42 -8.00 -23.42 -25.88
CA VAL A 42 -6.94 -22.41 -25.99
C VAL A 42 -5.70 -22.80 -25.18
N LEU A 43 -5.89 -23.29 -23.96
CA LEU A 43 -4.82 -23.59 -23.00
C LEU A 43 -4.20 -24.98 -23.20
N GLY A 44 -4.94 -25.92 -23.80
CA GLY A 44 -4.50 -27.30 -24.02
C GLY A 44 -4.71 -28.24 -22.82
N TYR A 45 -5.27 -27.75 -21.72
CA TYR A 45 -5.53 -28.51 -20.48
C TYR A 45 -6.83 -28.04 -19.80
N GLU A 46 -7.39 -28.86 -18.91
CA GLU A 46 -8.65 -28.50 -18.22
C GLU A 46 -8.42 -27.47 -17.11
N VAL A 47 -9.45 -26.67 -16.80
CA VAL A 47 -9.39 -25.72 -15.66
C VAL A 47 -9.10 -26.49 -14.37
N GLY A 48 -8.13 -25.99 -13.59
CA GLY A 48 -7.68 -26.64 -12.34
C GLY A 48 -6.66 -27.77 -12.53
N GLU A 49 -6.34 -28.17 -13.76
CA GLU A 49 -5.25 -29.12 -14.03
C GLU A 49 -3.88 -28.49 -13.81
N TRP A 50 -3.73 -27.23 -14.21
CA TRP A 50 -2.54 -26.39 -14.00
C TRP A 50 -2.97 -24.99 -13.53
N HIS A 51 -2.12 -24.31 -12.77
CA HIS A 51 -2.34 -22.92 -12.43
C HIS A 51 -2.09 -22.07 -13.67
N VAL A 52 -3.07 -21.29 -14.11
CA VAL A 52 -2.89 -20.41 -15.27
C VAL A 52 -1.81 -19.36 -15.00
N THR A 53 -0.84 -19.25 -15.90
CA THR A 53 0.12 -18.14 -15.90
C THR A 53 -0.55 -16.87 -16.44
N HIS A 54 -0.01 -15.69 -16.11
CA HIS A 54 -0.65 -14.44 -16.50
C HIS A 54 -0.76 -14.28 -18.04
N ASP A 55 0.25 -14.71 -18.78
CA ASP A 55 0.24 -14.67 -20.25
C ASP A 55 -0.81 -15.61 -20.86
N GLN A 56 -0.97 -16.83 -20.32
CA GLN A 56 -2.04 -17.75 -20.69
C GLN A 56 -3.43 -17.19 -20.37
N LEU A 57 -3.56 -16.54 -19.20
CA LEU A 57 -4.80 -15.90 -18.78
C LEU A 57 -5.21 -14.82 -19.79
N VAL A 58 -4.30 -13.89 -20.11
CA VAL A 58 -4.54 -12.82 -21.09
C VAL A 58 -4.78 -13.39 -22.49
N MET A 59 -4.06 -14.44 -22.89
CA MET A 59 -4.28 -15.14 -24.17
C MET A 59 -5.71 -15.64 -24.27
N TYR A 60 -6.21 -16.30 -23.23
CA TYR A 60 -7.57 -16.82 -23.21
C TYR A 60 -8.61 -15.70 -23.22
N MET A 61 -8.43 -14.65 -22.42
CA MET A 61 -9.32 -13.49 -22.41
C MET A 61 -9.48 -12.85 -23.80
N LYS A 62 -8.39 -12.71 -24.55
CA LYS A 62 -8.42 -12.21 -25.93
C LYS A 62 -9.15 -13.17 -26.88
N ALA A 63 -8.95 -14.47 -26.73
CA ALA A 63 -9.62 -15.48 -27.56
C ALA A 63 -11.15 -15.45 -27.35
N VAL A 64 -11.62 -15.33 -26.10
CA VAL A 64 -13.04 -15.18 -25.78
C VAL A 64 -13.60 -13.88 -26.38
N ALA A 65 -12.89 -12.76 -26.21
CA ALA A 65 -13.33 -11.46 -26.73
C ALA A 65 -13.39 -11.41 -28.26
N ALA A 66 -12.47 -12.10 -28.95
CA ALA A 66 -12.49 -12.17 -30.41
C ALA A 66 -13.65 -13.01 -30.97
N ALA A 67 -14.19 -13.94 -30.17
CA ALA A 67 -15.21 -14.89 -30.60
C ALA A 67 -16.64 -14.54 -30.17
N SER A 68 -16.83 -13.59 -29.25
CA SER A 68 -18.14 -13.20 -28.71
C SER A 68 -18.43 -11.73 -28.97
N ASP A 69 -19.59 -11.43 -29.56
CA ASP A 69 -20.11 -10.07 -29.76
C ASP A 69 -20.57 -9.39 -28.46
N ARG A 70 -20.49 -10.10 -27.33
CA ARG A 70 -20.85 -9.64 -25.99
C ARG A 70 -19.67 -9.15 -25.17
N VAL A 71 -18.44 -9.19 -25.71
CA VAL A 71 -17.23 -8.95 -24.93
C VAL A 71 -16.33 -7.92 -25.61
N ILE A 72 -15.98 -6.87 -24.87
CA ILE A 72 -14.90 -5.94 -25.24
C ILE A 72 -13.71 -6.21 -24.33
N PHE A 73 -12.53 -6.41 -24.93
CA PHE A 73 -11.26 -6.52 -24.21
C PHE A 73 -10.50 -5.18 -24.27
N GLU A 74 -10.05 -4.69 -23.12
CA GLU A 74 -9.22 -3.49 -22.99
C GLU A 74 -7.96 -3.80 -22.16
N GLU A 75 -6.82 -3.25 -22.58
CA GLU A 75 -5.64 -3.11 -21.70
C GLU A 75 -5.77 -1.80 -20.92
N THR A 76 -5.98 -1.88 -19.60
CA THR A 76 -6.23 -0.71 -18.74
C THR A 76 -4.96 -0.07 -18.20
N GLY A 77 -3.81 -0.73 -18.37
CA GLY A 77 -2.50 -0.23 -18.00
C GLY A 77 -1.49 -1.38 -17.87
N ARG A 78 -0.37 -1.12 -17.20
CA ARG A 78 0.72 -2.10 -17.02
C ARG A 78 1.31 -2.05 -15.62
N SER A 79 1.73 -3.21 -15.13
CA SER A 79 2.47 -3.39 -13.88
C SER A 79 3.91 -2.87 -13.97
N TYR A 80 4.64 -2.91 -12.85
CA TYR A 80 6.07 -2.63 -12.83
C TYR A 80 6.88 -3.55 -13.76
N GLU A 81 6.55 -4.85 -13.82
CA GLU A 81 7.19 -5.82 -14.73
C GLU A 81 6.63 -5.76 -16.17
N LYS A 82 5.86 -4.71 -16.49
CA LYS A 82 5.29 -4.44 -17.82
C LYS A 82 4.25 -5.46 -18.30
N ARG A 83 3.69 -6.25 -17.39
CA ARG A 83 2.55 -7.13 -17.70
C ARG A 83 1.29 -6.29 -17.90
N PRO A 84 0.47 -6.59 -18.93
CA PRO A 84 -0.76 -5.86 -19.18
C PRO A 84 -1.79 -6.14 -18.06
N GLN A 85 -2.39 -5.09 -17.50
CA GLN A 85 -3.62 -5.21 -16.73
C GLN A 85 -4.79 -5.10 -17.70
N THR A 86 -5.78 -5.96 -17.55
CA THR A 86 -6.82 -6.14 -18.56
C THR A 86 -8.21 -6.06 -17.97
N LEU A 87 -9.16 -5.60 -18.77
CA LEU A 87 -10.57 -5.59 -18.42
C LEU A 87 -11.39 -6.18 -19.56
N LEU A 88 -12.30 -7.10 -19.23
CA LEU A 88 -13.38 -7.49 -20.14
C LEU A 88 -14.63 -6.73 -19.70
N THR A 89 -15.24 -6.00 -20.63
CA THR A 89 -16.59 -5.46 -20.47
C THR A 89 -17.57 -6.40 -21.17
N ILE A 90 -18.45 -7.04 -20.41
CA ILE A 90 -19.39 -8.05 -20.90
C ILE A 90 -20.82 -7.54 -20.74
N SER A 91 -21.57 -7.45 -21.85
CA SER A 91 -22.97 -7.00 -21.88
C SER A 91 -23.64 -7.39 -23.20
N SER A 92 -24.91 -7.05 -23.38
CA SER A 92 -25.59 -7.19 -24.68
C SER A 92 -24.90 -6.33 -25.76
N PRO A 93 -24.89 -6.75 -27.05
CA PRO A 93 -24.29 -5.95 -28.12
C PRO A 93 -24.87 -4.52 -28.22
N SER A 94 -26.15 -4.37 -27.89
CA SER A 94 -26.84 -3.07 -27.87
C SER A 94 -26.35 -2.15 -26.75
N ASN A 95 -25.95 -2.69 -25.59
CA ASN A 95 -25.32 -1.93 -24.51
C ASN A 95 -23.86 -1.58 -24.86
N LEU A 96 -23.12 -2.52 -25.43
CA LEU A 96 -21.73 -2.30 -25.83
C LEU A 96 -21.60 -1.18 -26.88
N ALA A 97 -22.56 -1.07 -27.79
CA ALA A 97 -22.60 0.02 -28.77
C ALA A 97 -22.84 1.41 -28.16
N LYS A 98 -23.25 1.51 -26.88
CA LYS A 98 -23.61 2.76 -26.19
C LYS A 98 -22.92 2.93 -24.82
N LEU A 99 -21.75 2.31 -24.61
CA LEU A 99 -21.07 2.36 -23.31
C LEU A 99 -20.79 3.77 -22.80
N ASP A 100 -20.41 4.70 -23.67
CA ASP A 100 -20.16 6.09 -23.28
C ASP A 100 -21.43 6.77 -22.75
N GLN A 101 -22.59 6.47 -23.36
CA GLN A 101 -23.88 6.94 -22.87
C GLN A 101 -24.22 6.31 -21.52
N ILE A 102 -23.98 5.00 -21.35
CA ILE A 102 -24.20 4.31 -20.06
C ILE A 102 -23.32 4.95 -18.97
N LYS A 103 -22.03 5.17 -19.23
CA LYS A 103 -21.13 5.84 -18.28
C LYS A 103 -21.59 7.27 -17.96
N ALA A 104 -22.01 8.04 -18.96
CA ALA A 104 -22.53 9.39 -18.77
C ALA A 104 -23.82 9.41 -17.93
N ASP A 105 -24.75 8.46 -18.16
CA ASP A 105 -25.97 8.34 -17.36
C ASP A 105 -25.70 7.89 -15.93
N ARG A 106 -24.70 7.03 -15.73
CA ARG A 106 -24.25 6.64 -14.38
C ARG A 106 -23.57 7.77 -13.64
N ALA A 107 -22.75 8.58 -14.31
CA ALA A 107 -22.13 9.75 -13.68
C ALA A 107 -23.18 10.73 -13.10
N LYS A 108 -24.38 10.80 -13.68
CA LYS A 108 -25.51 11.58 -13.13
C LYS A 108 -26.01 11.08 -11.78
N LEU A 109 -25.74 9.83 -11.37
CA LEU A 109 -26.09 9.33 -10.04
C LEU A 109 -25.38 10.12 -8.93
N ARG A 110 -24.19 10.67 -9.23
CA ARG A 110 -23.41 11.53 -8.32
C ARG A 110 -23.97 12.93 -8.16
N ASP A 111 -24.80 13.39 -9.10
CA ASP A 111 -25.46 14.69 -9.00
C ASP A 111 -26.82 14.52 -8.32
N PRO A 112 -27.01 15.04 -7.09
CA PRO A 112 -28.28 14.93 -6.39
C PRO A 112 -29.44 15.57 -7.16
N ASN A 113 -29.18 16.56 -8.01
CA ASN A 113 -30.22 17.28 -8.76
C ASN A 113 -30.50 16.68 -10.15
N ALA A 114 -29.66 15.76 -10.63
CA ALA A 114 -29.88 15.14 -11.94
C ALA A 114 -31.04 14.14 -11.92
N SER A 115 -31.86 14.18 -12.97
CA SER A 115 -32.91 13.20 -13.22
C SER A 115 -32.33 11.98 -13.94
N VAL A 116 -32.59 10.79 -13.40
CA VAL A 116 -32.13 9.50 -13.90
C VAL A 116 -33.29 8.51 -13.91
N ASP A 117 -33.47 7.75 -14.99
CA ASP A 117 -34.47 6.67 -15.07
C ASP A 117 -33.90 5.38 -14.48
N ILE A 118 -34.00 5.25 -13.16
CA ILE A 118 -33.51 4.07 -12.41
C ILE A 118 -34.16 2.77 -12.91
N GLN A 119 -35.41 2.83 -13.41
CA GLN A 119 -36.12 1.65 -13.88
C GLN A 119 -35.50 1.08 -15.15
N LYS A 120 -34.84 1.89 -15.99
CA LYS A 120 -34.16 1.44 -17.22
C LYS A 120 -32.65 1.35 -17.11
N MET A 121 -32.07 1.87 -16.03
CA MET A 121 -30.62 1.88 -15.85
C MET A 121 -30.07 0.46 -15.63
N PRO A 122 -29.00 0.05 -16.35
CA PRO A 122 -28.38 -1.23 -16.10
C PRO A 122 -27.62 -1.21 -14.77
N VAL A 123 -27.57 -2.37 -14.09
CA VAL A 123 -26.66 -2.56 -12.94
C VAL A 123 -25.24 -2.81 -13.48
N VAL A 124 -24.24 -2.27 -12.79
CA VAL A 124 -22.83 -2.52 -13.09
C VAL A 124 -22.21 -3.35 -11.97
N MET A 125 -21.64 -4.51 -12.31
CA MET A 125 -20.95 -5.39 -11.37
C MET A 125 -19.48 -5.52 -11.78
N PHE A 126 -18.57 -5.18 -10.87
CA PHE A 126 -17.13 -5.33 -11.05
C PHE A 126 -16.66 -6.62 -10.36
N MET A 127 -15.95 -7.48 -11.08
CA MET A 127 -15.39 -8.74 -10.61
C MET A 127 -13.86 -8.64 -10.65
N GLY A 128 -13.25 -8.42 -9.49
CA GLY A 128 -11.81 -8.28 -9.31
C GLY A 128 -11.20 -9.55 -8.73
N TYR A 129 -10.28 -10.18 -9.47
CA TYR A 129 -9.71 -11.46 -9.07
C TYR A 129 -8.24 -11.34 -8.65
N SER A 130 -7.89 -12.06 -7.58
CA SER A 130 -6.50 -12.36 -7.18
C SER A 130 -5.61 -11.10 -7.11
N VAL A 131 -6.02 -10.11 -6.30
CA VAL A 131 -5.16 -8.97 -5.92
C VAL A 131 -3.95 -9.44 -5.10
N HIS A 132 -4.07 -10.58 -4.43
CA HIS A 132 -2.94 -11.36 -3.97
C HIS A 132 -2.61 -12.45 -4.98
N GLY A 133 -1.40 -12.40 -5.53
CA GLY A 133 -1.03 -13.26 -6.65
C GLY A 133 -0.92 -14.75 -6.30
N ASN A 134 -0.72 -15.08 -5.02
CA ASN A 134 -0.69 -16.46 -4.53
C ASN A 134 -2.04 -16.95 -3.96
N GLU A 135 -3.14 -16.27 -4.34
CA GLU A 135 -4.52 -16.70 -4.09
C GLU A 135 -5.16 -17.05 -5.46
N PRO A 136 -4.68 -18.12 -6.13
CA PRO A 136 -4.83 -18.36 -7.56
C PRO A 136 -6.24 -18.81 -8.00
N SER A 137 -7.08 -19.34 -7.10
CA SER A 137 -8.39 -19.89 -7.46
C SER A 137 -9.31 -18.83 -8.04
N GLY A 138 -9.18 -17.57 -7.61
CA GLY A 138 -9.88 -16.43 -8.20
C GLY A 138 -9.54 -16.25 -9.68
N ALA A 139 -8.27 -16.05 -10.01
CA ALA A 139 -7.81 -15.89 -11.40
C ALA A 139 -8.22 -17.08 -12.29
N ASN A 140 -8.20 -18.31 -11.77
CA ASN A 140 -8.61 -19.49 -12.53
C ASN A 140 -10.14 -19.60 -12.67
N ALA A 141 -10.92 -19.15 -11.67
CA ALA A 141 -12.37 -19.00 -11.79
C ALA A 141 -12.77 -17.93 -12.82
N SER A 142 -11.93 -16.91 -13.03
CA SER A 142 -12.17 -15.89 -14.06
C SER A 142 -12.22 -16.47 -15.49
N LEU A 143 -11.51 -17.58 -15.76
CA LEU A 143 -11.60 -18.32 -17.03
C LEU A 143 -13.02 -18.84 -17.27
N LEU A 144 -13.63 -19.39 -16.22
CA LEU A 144 -14.99 -19.93 -16.25
C LEU A 144 -16.02 -18.80 -16.36
N ALA A 145 -15.83 -17.71 -15.61
CA ALA A 145 -16.69 -16.52 -15.69
C ALA A 145 -16.66 -15.88 -17.08
N ALA A 146 -15.48 -15.67 -17.66
CA ALA A 146 -15.35 -15.15 -19.02
C ALA A 146 -16.06 -16.04 -20.05
N TYR A 147 -15.86 -17.36 -19.98
CA TYR A 147 -16.56 -18.30 -20.85
C TYR A 147 -18.08 -18.24 -20.67
N HIS A 148 -18.56 -18.34 -19.42
CA HIS A 148 -19.98 -18.42 -19.12
C HIS A 148 -20.71 -17.17 -19.60
N PHE A 149 -20.21 -15.98 -19.24
CA PHE A 149 -20.88 -14.73 -19.62
C PHE A 149 -20.76 -14.39 -21.11
N ALA A 150 -19.72 -14.89 -21.79
CA ALA A 150 -19.56 -14.70 -23.23
C ALA A 150 -20.40 -15.67 -24.07
N ALA A 151 -20.66 -16.88 -23.58
CA ALA A 151 -21.17 -17.99 -24.40
C ALA A 151 -22.54 -18.52 -23.99
N ALA A 152 -22.99 -18.36 -22.74
CA ALA A 152 -24.28 -18.90 -22.29
C ALA A 152 -25.46 -18.21 -23.02
N ASN A 153 -26.40 -18.98 -23.55
CA ASN A 153 -27.53 -18.43 -24.30
C ASN A 153 -28.62 -17.87 -23.37
N GLU A 154 -28.81 -18.48 -22.21
CA GLU A 154 -29.91 -18.20 -21.29
C GLU A 154 -29.77 -16.86 -20.55
N ILE A 155 -28.56 -16.28 -20.53
CA ILE A 155 -28.30 -14.97 -19.92
C ILE A 155 -28.45 -13.79 -20.90
N ALA A 156 -28.74 -14.05 -22.18
CA ALA A 156 -28.70 -13.02 -23.21
C ALA A 156 -29.62 -11.82 -22.92
N SER A 157 -30.85 -12.08 -22.46
CA SER A 157 -31.82 -11.04 -22.07
C SER A 157 -31.44 -10.32 -20.78
N ASP A 158 -30.80 -11.02 -19.85
CA ASP A 158 -30.36 -10.43 -18.58
C ASP A 158 -29.27 -9.36 -18.84
N LEU A 159 -28.36 -9.64 -19.78
CA LEU A 159 -27.28 -8.73 -20.19
C LEU A 159 -27.77 -7.45 -20.90
N GLU A 160 -29.05 -7.34 -21.26
CA GLU A 160 -29.65 -6.06 -21.69
C GLU A 160 -29.76 -5.06 -20.53
N ASN A 161 -29.81 -5.56 -19.30
CA ASN A 161 -29.99 -4.77 -18.07
C ASN A 161 -28.76 -4.79 -17.16
N MET A 162 -27.62 -5.30 -17.63
CA MET A 162 -26.40 -5.47 -16.85
C MET A 162 -25.15 -5.14 -17.66
N VAL A 163 -24.15 -4.56 -17.01
CA VAL A 163 -22.77 -4.49 -17.52
C VAL A 163 -21.85 -5.15 -16.50
N LEU A 164 -21.10 -6.15 -16.96
CA LEU A 164 -20.17 -6.90 -16.14
C LEU A 164 -18.75 -6.45 -16.48
N LEU A 165 -17.97 -6.09 -15.47
CA LEU A 165 -16.58 -5.67 -15.60
C LEU A 165 -15.72 -6.77 -14.98
N LEU A 166 -14.89 -7.43 -15.76
CA LEU A 166 -14.08 -8.56 -15.33
C LEU A 166 -12.60 -8.20 -15.41
N ASP A 167 -11.95 -8.05 -14.26
CA ASP A 167 -10.48 -7.91 -14.13
C ASP A 167 -9.90 -9.25 -13.66
N PRO A 168 -9.35 -10.06 -14.56
CA PRO A 168 -9.03 -11.46 -14.30
C PRO A 168 -7.82 -11.66 -13.38
N ALA A 169 -6.99 -10.63 -13.18
CA ALA A 169 -5.81 -10.68 -12.33
C ALA A 169 -5.36 -9.26 -11.95
N ILE A 170 -5.80 -8.80 -10.78
CA ILE A 170 -5.45 -7.47 -10.27
C ILE A 170 -3.93 -7.35 -10.04
N ASN A 171 -3.28 -8.42 -9.58
CA ASN A 171 -1.82 -8.49 -9.39
C ASN A 171 -1.16 -9.43 -10.41
N PRO A 172 -0.87 -8.95 -11.63
CA PRO A 172 -0.32 -9.80 -12.69
C PRO A 172 1.10 -10.30 -12.37
N ASP A 173 1.89 -9.52 -11.62
CA ASP A 173 3.27 -9.86 -11.29
C ASP A 173 3.34 -10.97 -10.23
N GLY A 174 2.54 -10.83 -9.17
CA GLY A 174 2.40 -11.85 -8.13
C GLY A 174 1.82 -13.15 -8.68
N LEU A 175 0.76 -13.07 -9.48
CA LEU A 175 0.12 -14.26 -10.10
C LEU A 175 1.12 -15.04 -10.93
N ASN A 176 1.89 -14.35 -11.77
CA ASN A 176 2.88 -15.00 -12.62
C ASN A 176 4.01 -15.65 -11.80
N ARG A 177 4.51 -14.97 -10.76
CA ARG A 177 5.53 -15.50 -9.83
C ARG A 177 5.04 -16.78 -9.18
N PHE A 178 3.81 -16.76 -8.68
CA PHE A 178 3.18 -17.89 -8.01
C PHE A 178 2.95 -19.07 -8.95
N ALA A 179 2.27 -18.86 -10.07
CA ALA A 179 1.96 -19.92 -11.03
C ALA A 179 3.24 -20.59 -11.56
N SER A 180 4.30 -19.81 -11.78
CA SER A 180 5.61 -20.35 -12.18
C SER A 180 6.20 -21.27 -11.10
N TRP A 181 6.11 -20.90 -9.82
CA TRP A 181 6.57 -21.73 -8.70
C TRP A 181 5.78 -23.02 -8.61
N VAL A 182 4.45 -22.93 -8.51
CA VAL A 182 3.61 -24.10 -8.27
C VAL A 182 3.68 -25.07 -9.45
N ASN A 183 3.60 -24.58 -10.69
CA ASN A 183 3.65 -25.44 -11.87
C ASN A 183 5.02 -26.13 -12.05
N SER A 184 6.13 -25.45 -11.73
CA SER A 184 7.47 -26.06 -11.84
C SER A 184 7.74 -27.14 -10.80
N HIS A 185 6.97 -27.18 -9.71
CA HIS A 185 7.08 -28.18 -8.64
C HIS A 185 5.91 -29.15 -8.60
N LYS A 186 4.94 -29.05 -9.52
CA LYS A 186 3.77 -29.92 -9.59
C LYS A 186 4.18 -31.36 -9.86
N ALA A 187 3.66 -32.29 -9.07
CA ALA A 187 3.78 -33.71 -9.35
C ALA A 187 2.67 -34.21 -10.31
N TYR A 188 2.98 -35.22 -11.13
CA TYR A 188 1.96 -35.93 -11.91
C TYR A 188 1.12 -36.87 -11.06
N VAL A 189 1.71 -37.40 -9.99
CA VAL A 189 0.99 -38.11 -8.93
C VAL A 189 0.82 -37.12 -7.78
N MET A 190 -0.41 -36.68 -7.55
CA MET A 190 -0.69 -35.66 -6.55
C MET A 190 -0.34 -36.13 -5.15
N ASN A 191 0.34 -35.27 -4.40
CA ASN A 191 0.65 -35.45 -3.00
C ASN A 191 0.04 -34.28 -2.22
N GLY A 192 -0.72 -34.58 -1.16
CA GLY A 192 -1.40 -33.58 -0.33
C GLY A 192 -0.57 -33.09 0.85
N ASP A 193 0.61 -33.66 1.10
CA ASP A 193 1.45 -33.33 2.25
C ASP A 193 1.80 -31.83 2.27
N PRO A 194 1.42 -31.07 3.33
CA PRO A 194 1.65 -29.63 3.42
C PRO A 194 3.13 -29.23 3.41
N GLU A 195 4.05 -30.14 3.71
CA GLU A 195 5.50 -29.87 3.74
C GLU A 195 6.17 -29.96 2.36
N GLN A 196 5.44 -30.39 1.33
CA GLN A 196 6.03 -30.54 0.00
C GLN A 196 6.42 -29.20 -0.64
N ARG A 197 7.36 -29.27 -1.58
CA ARG A 197 7.96 -28.08 -2.22
C ARG A 197 6.95 -27.22 -3.00
N GLU A 198 5.98 -27.84 -3.65
CA GLU A 198 4.91 -27.14 -4.39
C GLU A 198 4.18 -26.13 -3.51
N LEU A 199 3.88 -26.49 -2.27
CA LEU A 199 3.07 -25.71 -1.34
C LEU A 199 3.89 -24.70 -0.54
N ASN A 200 5.22 -24.71 -0.64
CA ASN A 200 6.13 -23.91 0.17
C ASN A 200 6.97 -22.97 -0.68
N GLU A 201 6.35 -21.88 -1.15
CA GLU A 201 6.97 -20.81 -1.94
C GLU A 201 8.27 -20.28 -1.34
N ALA A 202 9.26 -20.04 -2.20
CA ALA A 202 10.45 -19.28 -1.83
C ALA A 202 10.09 -17.85 -1.41
N TRP A 203 10.98 -17.23 -0.62
CA TRP A 203 10.94 -15.81 -0.37
C TRP A 203 11.45 -15.05 -1.62
N PRO A 204 10.83 -13.92 -2.02
CA PRO A 204 9.53 -13.42 -1.57
C PRO A 204 8.39 -14.19 -2.22
N ARG A 205 7.27 -14.36 -1.50
CA ARG A 205 6.09 -15.09 -2.00
C ARG A 205 5.37 -14.34 -3.13
N GLY A 206 4.46 -15.01 -3.83
CA GLY A 206 3.65 -14.46 -4.92
C GLY A 206 2.50 -13.55 -4.49
N ARG A 207 2.27 -13.35 -3.19
CA ARG A 207 1.18 -12.51 -2.67
C ARG A 207 1.21 -11.08 -3.21
N THR A 208 2.38 -10.49 -3.27
CA THR A 208 2.58 -9.05 -3.45
C THR A 208 3.01 -8.69 -4.87
N ASN A 209 3.01 -7.39 -5.21
CA ASN A 209 3.47 -6.91 -6.52
C ASN A 209 5.01 -7.03 -6.69
N HIS A 210 5.57 -6.33 -7.69
CA HIS A 210 7.02 -6.30 -7.94
C HIS A 210 7.85 -5.85 -6.74
N TYR A 211 7.46 -4.74 -6.09
CA TYR A 211 8.15 -4.18 -4.92
C TYR A 211 7.66 -4.77 -3.59
N TRP A 212 6.95 -5.90 -3.63
CA TRP A 212 6.45 -6.61 -2.46
C TRP A 212 5.40 -5.87 -1.62
N PHE A 213 4.61 -5.01 -2.25
CA PHE A 213 3.47 -4.35 -1.61
C PHE A 213 2.19 -5.20 -1.71
N ASP A 214 1.37 -5.11 -0.67
CA ASP A 214 -0.01 -5.58 -0.66
C ASP A 214 -0.90 -4.59 -1.44
N LEU A 215 -1.35 -5.01 -2.63
CA LEU A 215 -2.22 -4.16 -3.47
C LEU A 215 -3.65 -4.05 -2.92
N ASN A 216 -4.06 -4.90 -1.96
CA ASN A 216 -5.32 -4.76 -1.21
C ASN A 216 -5.17 -3.91 0.06
N ARG A 217 -4.11 -3.10 0.13
CA ARG A 217 -3.96 -1.95 1.04
C ARG A 217 -3.72 -0.64 0.31
N ASP A 218 -3.69 -0.67 -1.03
CA ASP A 218 -3.32 0.45 -1.89
C ASP A 218 -4.52 1.05 -2.67
N TRP A 219 -5.76 0.76 -2.26
CA TRP A 219 -6.97 1.34 -2.89
C TRP A 219 -7.16 2.82 -2.61
N LEU A 220 -6.90 3.25 -1.37
CA LEU A 220 -6.94 4.66 -0.97
C LEU A 220 -5.58 5.35 -1.19
N PRO A 221 -4.43 4.71 -0.88
CA PRO A 221 -3.14 5.35 -1.11
C PRO A 221 -2.74 5.49 -2.59
N VAL A 222 -3.16 4.56 -3.47
CA VAL A 222 -2.92 4.58 -4.92
C VAL A 222 -1.47 4.88 -5.33
N GLN A 223 -0.52 4.31 -4.60
CA GLN A 223 0.91 4.53 -4.79
C GLN A 223 1.49 3.69 -5.94
N HIS A 224 0.83 2.60 -6.30
CA HIS A 224 1.31 1.69 -7.35
C HIS A 224 0.54 1.85 -8.67
N PRO A 225 1.20 1.63 -9.82
CA PRO A 225 0.55 1.71 -11.13
C PRO A 225 -0.64 0.75 -11.21
N GLU A 226 -0.56 -0.43 -10.60
CA GLU A 226 -1.65 -1.41 -10.61
C GLU A 226 -2.92 -0.82 -9.99
N SER A 227 -2.79 -0.15 -8.85
CA SER A 227 -3.89 0.49 -8.13
C SER A 227 -4.40 1.75 -8.84
N ARG A 228 -3.50 2.58 -9.40
CA ARG A 228 -3.90 3.78 -10.16
C ARG A 228 -4.74 3.41 -11.39
N ASN A 229 -4.36 2.34 -12.09
CA ASN A 229 -5.13 1.82 -13.22
C ASN A 229 -6.51 1.32 -12.76
N ARG A 230 -6.56 0.54 -11.67
CA ARG A 230 -7.81 0.01 -11.09
C ARG A 230 -8.76 1.10 -10.63
N VAL A 231 -8.27 2.08 -9.87
CA VAL A 231 -9.10 3.19 -9.36
C VAL A 231 -9.62 4.06 -10.51
N ARG A 232 -8.82 4.31 -11.55
CA ARG A 232 -9.31 5.01 -12.76
C ARG A 232 -10.50 4.30 -13.40
N VAL A 233 -10.42 2.97 -13.55
CA VAL A 233 -11.53 2.17 -14.09
C VAL A 233 -12.74 2.25 -13.16
N PHE A 234 -12.55 2.03 -11.85
CA PHE A 234 -13.60 2.12 -10.85
C PHE A 234 -14.34 3.47 -10.91
N GLN A 235 -13.60 4.58 -10.92
CA GLN A 235 -14.17 5.93 -10.98
C GLN A 235 -14.92 6.20 -12.28
N SER A 236 -14.49 5.63 -13.41
CA SER A 236 -15.16 5.80 -14.70
C SER A 236 -16.49 5.04 -14.83
N TRP A 237 -16.67 3.98 -14.03
CA TRP A 237 -17.82 3.08 -14.12
C TRP A 237 -18.79 3.19 -12.96
N LEU A 238 -18.28 3.51 -11.77
CA LEU A 238 -19.04 3.59 -10.52
C LEU A 238 -19.85 2.32 -10.30
N PRO A 239 -19.23 1.14 -10.15
CA PRO A 239 -19.98 -0.12 -10.07
C PRO A 239 -20.97 -0.08 -8.89
N ASN A 240 -22.11 -0.76 -9.03
CA ASN A 240 -23.04 -0.94 -7.91
C ASN A 240 -22.52 -2.00 -6.93
N ILE A 241 -21.86 -3.04 -7.44
CA ILE A 241 -21.26 -4.12 -6.67
C ILE A 241 -19.81 -4.29 -7.13
N HIS A 242 -18.89 -4.42 -6.19
CA HIS A 242 -17.50 -4.77 -6.42
C HIS A 242 -17.17 -6.07 -5.67
N LEU A 243 -16.81 -7.11 -6.41
CA LEU A 243 -16.41 -8.41 -5.87
C LEU A 243 -14.89 -8.48 -5.79
N ASP A 244 -14.38 -8.76 -4.58
CA ASP A 244 -12.97 -8.89 -4.27
C ASP A 244 -12.67 -10.35 -3.92
N PHE A 245 -12.17 -11.12 -4.91
CA PHE A 245 -11.94 -12.57 -4.77
C PHE A 245 -10.57 -12.87 -4.17
N HIS A 246 -10.57 -13.47 -2.99
CA HIS A 246 -9.42 -13.79 -2.15
C HIS A 246 -9.37 -15.25 -1.70
N GLU A 247 -8.24 -15.63 -1.10
CA GLU A 247 -8.07 -16.86 -0.35
C GLU A 247 -7.47 -16.63 1.05
N MET A 248 -7.80 -17.55 1.96
CA MET A 248 -7.29 -17.59 3.33
C MET A 248 -6.62 -18.93 3.64
N GLY A 249 -6.22 -19.13 4.90
CA GLY A 249 -5.52 -20.34 5.32
C GLY A 249 -6.23 -21.65 4.92
N THR A 250 -5.44 -22.66 4.59
CA THR A 250 -5.91 -23.98 4.09
C THR A 250 -6.91 -24.67 5.01
N ASN A 251 -6.81 -24.47 6.32
CA ASN A 251 -7.69 -25.10 7.31
C ASN A 251 -9.01 -24.36 7.52
N SER A 252 -9.22 -23.24 6.83
CA SER A 252 -10.50 -22.52 6.84
C SER A 252 -11.54 -23.20 5.94
N THR A 253 -12.70 -22.55 5.77
CA THR A 253 -13.76 -22.94 4.83
C THR A 253 -13.94 -21.84 3.76
N PHE A 254 -15.16 -21.33 3.53
CA PHE A 254 -15.42 -20.22 2.61
C PHE A 254 -16.06 -19.05 3.38
N PHE A 255 -15.55 -17.84 3.22
CA PHE A 255 -16.19 -16.64 3.78
C PHE A 255 -16.68 -15.72 2.68
N PHE A 256 -17.81 -15.07 2.95
CA PHE A 256 -18.32 -13.96 2.15
C PHE A 256 -18.85 -12.87 3.07
N GLN A 257 -18.69 -11.62 2.65
CA GLN A 257 -19.22 -10.47 3.38
C GLN A 257 -20.77 -10.55 3.55
N PRO A 258 -21.33 -9.96 4.62
CA PRO A 258 -20.74 -8.94 5.50
C PRO A 258 -19.77 -9.49 6.56
N GLY A 259 -18.87 -8.63 7.05
CA GLY A 259 -18.05 -8.89 8.24
C GLY A 259 -18.79 -8.56 9.54
N VAL A 260 -18.02 -8.27 10.61
CA VAL A 260 -18.58 -7.91 11.93
C VAL A 260 -19.16 -6.48 11.89
N GLU A 261 -20.48 -6.33 12.14
CA GLU A 261 -21.20 -5.04 12.04
C GLU A 261 -20.56 -3.92 12.89
N ALA A 262 -20.17 -4.22 14.14
CA ALA A 262 -19.56 -3.24 15.05
C ALA A 262 -18.17 -2.74 14.60
N ARG A 263 -17.58 -3.37 13.57
CA ARG A 263 -16.26 -3.01 13.01
C ARG A 263 -16.37 -2.34 11.64
N VAL A 264 -17.57 -1.90 11.24
CA VAL A 264 -17.78 -1.09 10.05
C VAL A 264 -17.38 0.35 10.36
N HIS A 265 -16.66 1.01 9.45
CA HIS A 265 -16.30 2.40 9.64
C HIS A 265 -17.56 3.29 9.71
N PRO A 266 -17.69 4.24 10.66
CA PRO A 266 -18.91 5.07 10.79
C PRO A 266 -19.23 6.03 9.63
N LEU A 267 -18.38 6.07 8.60
CA LEU A 267 -18.66 6.80 7.35
C LEU A 267 -19.34 5.89 6.31
N THR A 268 -19.43 4.60 6.56
CA THR A 268 -20.21 3.65 5.76
C THR A 268 -21.64 3.62 6.29
N PRO A 269 -22.66 3.94 5.48
CA PRO A 269 -24.05 3.92 5.93
C PRO A 269 -24.53 2.52 6.30
N LYS A 270 -25.43 2.46 7.29
CA LYS A 270 -26.09 1.20 7.68
C LYS A 270 -26.80 0.50 6.53
N LYS A 271 -27.38 1.28 5.61
CA LYS A 271 -28.04 0.73 4.42
C LYS A 271 -27.10 -0.07 3.52
N ASN A 272 -25.81 0.27 3.49
CA ASN A 272 -24.82 -0.51 2.77
C ASN A 272 -24.73 -1.93 3.36
N PHE A 273 -24.50 -2.05 4.68
CA PHE A 273 -24.46 -3.32 5.40
C PHE A 273 -25.74 -4.16 5.24
N GLU A 274 -26.93 -3.53 5.26
CA GLU A 274 -28.21 -4.21 4.99
C GLU A 274 -28.24 -4.85 3.60
N LEU A 275 -27.77 -4.14 2.58
CA LEU A 275 -27.74 -4.64 1.20
C LEU A 275 -26.68 -5.73 1.04
N THR A 276 -25.51 -5.59 1.66
CA THR A 276 -24.49 -6.65 1.72
C THR A 276 -25.05 -7.91 2.36
N SER A 277 -25.75 -7.77 3.49
CA SER A 277 -26.42 -8.89 4.18
C SER A 277 -27.44 -9.59 3.27
N LYS A 278 -28.23 -8.80 2.52
CA LYS A 278 -29.21 -9.33 1.56
C LYS A 278 -28.52 -10.08 0.42
N ILE A 279 -27.44 -9.55 -0.14
CA ILE A 279 -26.64 -10.23 -1.18
C ILE A 279 -26.04 -11.53 -0.64
N GLY A 280 -25.57 -11.54 0.62
CA GLY A 280 -25.06 -12.73 1.30
C GLY A 280 -26.03 -13.92 1.31
N THR A 281 -27.36 -13.67 1.30
CA THR A 281 -28.35 -14.76 1.21
C THR A 281 -28.33 -15.51 -0.13
N TYR A 282 -27.90 -14.87 -1.21
CA TYR A 282 -27.70 -15.53 -2.51
C TYR A 282 -26.46 -16.41 -2.49
N HIS A 283 -25.38 -15.96 -1.84
CA HIS A 283 -24.15 -16.73 -1.68
C HIS A 283 -24.39 -17.99 -0.85
N ALA A 284 -25.06 -17.85 0.30
CA ALA A 284 -25.48 -18.96 1.15
C ALA A 284 -26.26 -20.02 0.34
N LYS A 285 -27.33 -19.59 -0.35
CA LYS A 285 -28.15 -20.48 -1.17
C LYS A 285 -27.36 -21.21 -2.26
N ALA A 286 -26.39 -20.54 -2.89
CA ALA A 286 -25.59 -21.16 -3.95
C ALA A 286 -24.54 -22.14 -3.41
N LEU A 287 -23.90 -21.82 -2.28
CA LEU A 287 -22.93 -22.70 -1.63
C LEU A 287 -23.61 -23.93 -1.00
N ASP A 288 -24.82 -23.76 -0.44
CA ASP A 288 -25.68 -24.86 0.04
C ASP A 288 -25.93 -25.89 -1.07
N GLN A 289 -26.21 -25.44 -2.29
CA GLN A 289 -26.50 -26.32 -3.44
C GLN A 289 -25.32 -27.19 -3.85
N ILE A 290 -24.10 -26.76 -3.58
CA ILE A 290 -22.88 -27.52 -3.90
C ILE A 290 -22.27 -28.21 -2.66
N GLY A 291 -22.84 -27.99 -1.48
CA GLY A 291 -22.40 -28.61 -0.22
C GLY A 291 -21.12 -28.01 0.35
N SER A 292 -20.77 -26.77 -0.02
CA SER A 292 -19.56 -26.10 0.46
C SER A 292 -19.80 -25.48 1.83
N LEU A 293 -18.89 -25.74 2.78
CA LEU A 293 -18.92 -25.11 4.10
C LEU A 293 -18.60 -23.62 3.97
N TYR A 294 -19.35 -22.77 4.68
CA TYR A 294 -19.12 -21.34 4.69
C TYR A 294 -19.45 -20.68 6.03
N PHE A 295 -19.02 -19.43 6.20
CA PHE A 295 -19.42 -18.54 7.29
C PHE A 295 -19.46 -17.08 6.81
N ASN A 296 -20.17 -16.22 7.54
CA ASN A 296 -20.22 -14.77 7.35
C ASN A 296 -20.48 -14.08 8.70
N GLN A 297 -20.45 -12.74 8.74
CA GLN A 297 -20.67 -11.92 9.94
C GLN A 297 -19.63 -12.09 11.07
N GLU A 298 -18.47 -12.67 10.75
CA GLU A 298 -17.41 -13.00 11.70
C GLU A 298 -16.03 -12.60 11.14
N ASN A 299 -15.03 -12.52 12.03
CA ASN A 299 -13.59 -12.34 11.77
C ASN A 299 -13.13 -11.04 11.10
N TYR A 300 -13.70 -10.68 9.95
CA TYR A 300 -13.25 -9.56 9.13
C TYR A 300 -13.96 -8.26 9.51
N ASP A 301 -13.24 -7.14 9.40
CA ASP A 301 -13.79 -5.80 9.56
C ASP A 301 -13.95 -5.08 8.22
N ASP A 302 -14.74 -4.01 8.25
CA ASP A 302 -14.87 -3.03 7.16
C ASP A 302 -14.52 -1.63 7.65
N PHE A 303 -13.37 -1.53 8.34
CA PHE A 303 -12.92 -0.28 8.96
C PHE A 303 -12.01 0.56 8.03
N TYR A 304 -10.90 -0.02 7.57
CA TYR A 304 -9.94 0.72 6.73
C TYR A 304 -10.37 0.73 5.26
N TYR A 305 -10.45 1.92 4.64
CA TYR A 305 -10.83 2.13 3.23
C TYR A 305 -9.72 1.85 2.19
N GLY A 306 -8.60 1.23 2.59
CA GLY A 306 -7.55 0.81 1.65
C GLY A 306 -7.78 -0.54 0.97
N LYS A 307 -8.93 -1.19 1.20
CA LYS A 307 -9.28 -2.53 0.72
C LYS A 307 -10.36 -2.49 -0.37
N GLY A 308 -10.40 -3.48 -1.25
CA GLY A 308 -11.41 -3.63 -2.30
C GLY A 308 -12.80 -3.91 -1.73
N SER A 309 -12.86 -4.47 -0.52
CA SER A 309 -14.10 -4.72 0.20
C SER A 309 -14.72 -3.47 0.85
N THR A 310 -13.96 -2.40 1.07
CA THR A 310 -14.41 -1.22 1.85
C THR A 310 -14.33 0.10 1.08
N TYR A 311 -13.33 0.28 0.22
CA TYR A 311 -13.20 1.46 -0.65
C TYR A 311 -14.47 1.74 -1.50
N PRO A 312 -15.19 0.72 -2.00
CA PRO A 312 -16.44 0.94 -2.70
C PRO A 312 -17.57 1.46 -1.79
N ASP A 313 -17.60 1.05 -0.53
CA ASP A 313 -18.72 1.30 0.39
C ASP A 313 -18.89 2.78 0.76
N VAL A 314 -17.77 3.49 0.86
CA VAL A 314 -17.74 4.94 1.10
C VAL A 314 -18.04 5.77 -0.17
N GLN A 315 -18.45 5.11 -1.26
CA GLN A 315 -18.77 5.73 -2.55
C GLN A 315 -20.09 5.25 -3.15
N GLY A 316 -20.96 4.63 -2.34
CA GLY A 316 -22.30 4.19 -2.76
C GLY A 316 -22.32 2.90 -3.59
N SER A 317 -21.17 2.22 -3.72
CA SER A 317 -21.07 0.84 -4.19
C SER A 317 -21.15 -0.11 -2.99
N ILE A 318 -21.37 -1.40 -3.25
CA ILE A 318 -21.27 -2.47 -2.26
C ILE A 318 -20.02 -3.29 -2.54
N GLY A 319 -19.04 -3.27 -1.64
CA GLY A 319 -17.87 -4.14 -1.67
C GLY A 319 -18.20 -5.51 -1.08
N ILE A 320 -17.73 -6.59 -1.70
CA ILE A 320 -17.92 -7.96 -1.20
C ILE A 320 -16.58 -8.68 -1.25
N LEU A 321 -16.05 -8.97 -0.06
CA LEU A 321 -14.90 -9.87 0.12
C LEU A 321 -15.36 -11.32 0.04
N PHE A 322 -14.66 -12.12 -0.75
CA PHE A 322 -14.74 -13.58 -0.73
C PHE A 322 -13.41 -14.18 -0.30
N GLU A 323 -13.40 -15.04 0.71
CA GLU A 323 -12.19 -15.69 1.20
C GLU A 323 -12.37 -17.20 1.07
N GLN A 324 -11.65 -17.83 0.14
CA GLN A 324 -11.66 -19.27 -0.08
C GLN A 324 -10.50 -19.93 0.69
N ALA A 325 -10.72 -21.06 1.37
CA ALA A 325 -9.62 -21.87 1.88
C ALA A 325 -8.62 -22.18 0.76
N SER A 326 -7.34 -21.85 0.97
CA SER A 326 -6.34 -21.99 -0.08
C SER A 326 -5.90 -23.44 -0.23
N SER A 327 -6.06 -23.99 -1.44
CA SER A 327 -5.36 -25.24 -1.81
C SER A 327 -3.86 -25.01 -1.97
N ARG A 328 -3.43 -23.73 -2.07
CA ARG A 328 -2.11 -23.25 -2.47
C ARG A 328 -1.72 -23.84 -3.83
N GLY A 329 -1.32 -25.09 -3.87
CA GLY A 329 -1.07 -25.86 -5.08
C GLY A 329 -2.32 -26.57 -5.61
N HIS A 330 -2.12 -27.79 -6.13
CA HIS A 330 -3.15 -28.59 -6.79
C HIS A 330 -3.95 -29.47 -5.81
N LEU A 331 -3.31 -29.95 -4.75
CA LEU A 331 -3.91 -30.78 -3.70
C LEU A 331 -3.17 -30.54 -2.37
N GLN A 332 -3.92 -30.39 -1.29
CA GLN A 332 -3.34 -30.23 0.05
C GLN A 332 -4.25 -30.83 1.12
N GLU A 333 -3.65 -31.45 2.14
CA GLU A 333 -4.34 -31.88 3.35
C GLU A 333 -4.87 -30.68 4.14
N SER A 334 -6.11 -30.75 4.61
CA SER A 334 -6.71 -29.75 5.49
C SER A 334 -7.44 -30.40 6.65
N ALA A 335 -7.78 -29.60 7.66
CA ALA A 335 -8.65 -30.01 8.77
C ALA A 335 -10.02 -30.55 8.30
N ASN A 336 -10.46 -30.17 7.10
CA ASN A 336 -11.74 -30.57 6.52
C ASN A 336 -11.60 -31.69 5.45
N GLY A 337 -10.43 -32.33 5.38
CA GLY A 337 -10.10 -33.35 4.37
C GLY A 337 -9.23 -32.81 3.24
N MET A 338 -9.09 -33.60 2.16
CA MET A 338 -8.27 -33.21 1.01
C MET A 338 -8.89 -32.03 0.25
N LEU A 339 -8.17 -30.91 0.20
CA LEU A 339 -8.56 -29.69 -0.49
C LEU A 339 -7.90 -29.63 -1.88
N SER A 340 -8.71 -29.75 -2.93
CA SER A 340 -8.23 -29.75 -4.31
C SER A 340 -8.42 -28.38 -4.98
N PHE A 341 -7.53 -28.05 -5.90
CA PHE A 341 -7.62 -26.81 -6.67
C PHE A 341 -8.89 -26.69 -7.52
N PRO A 342 -9.38 -27.75 -8.19
CA PRO A 342 -10.71 -27.71 -8.81
C PRO A 342 -11.85 -27.33 -7.85
N PHE A 343 -11.81 -27.78 -6.60
CA PHE A 343 -12.83 -27.44 -5.61
C PHE A 343 -12.78 -25.95 -5.25
N THR A 344 -11.59 -25.40 -4.99
CA THR A 344 -11.44 -23.98 -4.63
C THR A 344 -11.90 -23.06 -5.78
N ILE A 345 -11.57 -23.41 -7.03
CA ILE A 345 -12.06 -22.70 -8.23
C ILE A 345 -13.58 -22.75 -8.33
N ARG A 346 -14.20 -23.91 -8.08
CA ARG A 346 -15.65 -24.08 -8.18
C ARG A 346 -16.40 -23.19 -7.19
N ASN A 347 -15.90 -23.06 -5.97
CA ASN A 347 -16.52 -22.19 -4.96
C ASN A 347 -16.46 -20.71 -5.38
N GLN A 348 -15.31 -20.24 -5.86
CA GLN A 348 -15.17 -18.86 -6.34
C GLN A 348 -16.10 -18.58 -7.52
N PHE A 349 -16.20 -19.51 -8.48
CA PHE A 349 -17.13 -19.37 -9.61
C PHE A 349 -18.60 -19.41 -9.15
N THR A 350 -18.93 -20.24 -8.16
CA THR A 350 -20.28 -20.30 -7.57
C THR A 350 -20.65 -18.98 -6.88
N ALA A 351 -19.73 -18.39 -6.12
CA ALA A 351 -19.90 -17.07 -5.53
C ALA A 351 -20.14 -16.02 -6.63
N ASN A 352 -19.38 -16.05 -7.73
CA ASN A 352 -19.58 -15.16 -8.86
C ASN A 352 -21.00 -15.26 -9.47
N LEU A 353 -21.49 -16.47 -9.74
CA LEU A 353 -22.83 -16.69 -10.29
C LEU A 353 -23.93 -16.21 -9.35
N SER A 354 -23.74 -16.39 -8.04
CA SER A 354 -24.70 -15.90 -7.04
C SER A 354 -24.70 -14.37 -6.92
N SER A 355 -23.54 -13.71 -7.04
CA SER A 355 -23.46 -12.25 -7.16
C SER A 355 -24.19 -11.73 -8.40
N TYR A 356 -24.03 -12.42 -9.53
CA TYR A 356 -24.75 -12.10 -10.77
C TYR A 356 -26.27 -12.20 -10.56
N GLN A 357 -26.74 -13.27 -9.90
CA GLN A 357 -28.17 -13.42 -9.61
C GLN A 357 -28.69 -12.31 -8.69
N ALA A 358 -27.93 -11.95 -7.64
CA ALA A 358 -28.27 -10.84 -6.75
C ALA A 358 -28.33 -9.51 -7.50
N ALA A 359 -27.32 -9.22 -8.33
CA ALA A 359 -27.27 -8.01 -9.15
C ALA A 359 -28.47 -7.89 -10.11
N LYS A 360 -28.88 -9.02 -10.73
CA LYS A 360 -30.06 -9.08 -11.59
C LYS A 360 -31.34 -8.76 -10.83
N GLU A 361 -31.61 -9.48 -9.74
CA GLU A 361 -32.86 -9.36 -8.99
C GLU A 361 -32.95 -8.01 -8.24
N MET A 362 -31.81 -7.46 -7.81
CA MET A 362 -31.74 -6.22 -7.04
C MET A 362 -31.40 -4.99 -7.90
N ARG A 363 -31.38 -5.10 -9.25
CA ARG A 363 -30.94 -4.03 -10.17
C ARG A 363 -31.49 -2.64 -9.83
N VAL A 364 -32.80 -2.54 -9.61
CA VAL A 364 -33.48 -1.27 -9.32
C VAL A 364 -33.08 -0.76 -7.94
N GLU A 365 -33.08 -1.63 -6.93
CA GLU A 365 -32.70 -1.31 -5.55
C GLU A 365 -31.25 -0.82 -5.45
N LEU A 366 -30.32 -1.46 -6.16
CA LEU A 366 -28.90 -1.11 -6.18
C LEU A 366 -28.62 0.24 -6.87
N ASN A 367 -29.31 0.54 -7.97
CA ASN A 367 -29.19 1.83 -8.63
C ASN A 367 -29.89 2.95 -7.82
N GLN A 368 -31.02 2.64 -7.18
CA GLN A 368 -31.70 3.57 -6.28
C GLN A 368 -30.80 3.90 -5.07
N TRP A 369 -30.20 2.88 -4.44
CA TRP A 369 -29.27 3.07 -3.33
C TRP A 369 -28.13 4.01 -3.69
N MET A 370 -27.48 3.81 -4.84
CA MET A 370 -26.40 4.70 -5.26
C MET A 370 -26.87 6.16 -5.44
N LYS A 371 -28.06 6.38 -6.00
CA LYS A 371 -28.65 7.73 -6.11
C LYS A 371 -28.95 8.33 -4.73
N ASP A 372 -29.50 7.54 -3.82
CA ASP A 372 -29.85 7.98 -2.46
C ASP A 372 -28.59 8.34 -1.68
N PHE A 373 -27.53 7.52 -1.77
CA PHE A 373 -26.22 7.76 -1.16
C PHE A 373 -25.67 9.16 -1.49
N TYR A 374 -25.65 9.55 -2.77
CA TYR A 374 -25.17 10.87 -3.17
C TYR A 374 -26.17 12.00 -2.86
N THR A 375 -27.45 11.69 -2.75
CA THR A 375 -28.48 12.65 -2.30
C THR A 375 -28.31 12.98 -0.82
N GLU A 376 -28.01 11.99 0.03
CA GLU A 376 -27.72 12.17 1.45
C GLU A 376 -26.46 13.02 1.69
N ILE A 377 -25.42 12.84 0.87
CA ILE A 377 -24.18 13.62 0.95
C ILE A 377 -24.43 15.13 0.87
N LYS A 378 -25.43 15.57 0.09
CA LYS A 378 -25.81 16.98 0.00
C LYS A 378 -26.25 17.53 1.37
N ASN A 379 -26.99 16.73 2.14
CA ASN A 379 -27.45 17.11 3.48
C ASN A 379 -26.28 17.14 4.47
N GLU A 380 -25.42 16.11 4.45
CA GLU A 380 -24.23 16.04 5.30
C GLU A 380 -23.28 17.21 5.07
N THR A 381 -22.98 17.51 3.80
CA THR A 381 -22.13 18.62 3.41
C THR A 381 -22.74 19.96 3.82
N THR A 382 -24.06 20.12 3.69
CA THR A 382 -24.75 21.35 4.12
C THR A 382 -24.61 21.56 5.64
N ALA A 383 -24.73 20.49 6.42
CA ALA A 383 -24.67 20.51 7.87
C ALA A 383 -23.23 20.65 8.44
N ASP A 384 -22.20 20.13 7.76
CA ASP A 384 -20.81 20.19 8.25
C ASP A 384 -20.29 21.64 8.25
N VAL A 385 -19.72 22.08 9.37
CA VAL A 385 -19.07 23.40 9.48
C VAL A 385 -17.76 23.48 8.70
N ASN A 386 -17.13 22.33 8.45
CA ASN A 386 -15.89 22.19 7.70
C ASN A 386 -16.22 22.05 6.21
N LYS A 387 -16.15 23.17 5.48
CA LYS A 387 -16.53 23.24 4.06
C LYS A 387 -15.40 22.89 3.10
N ALA A 388 -14.15 22.96 3.55
CA ALA A 388 -12.98 22.54 2.79
C ALA A 388 -11.83 22.18 3.72
N TYR A 389 -10.78 21.58 3.17
CA TYR A 389 -9.51 21.34 3.84
C TYR A 389 -8.39 22.02 3.06
N ILE A 390 -7.54 22.79 3.73
CA ILE A 390 -6.29 23.28 3.17
C ILE A 390 -5.13 22.51 3.77
N PHE A 391 -4.13 22.20 2.95
CA PHE A 391 -2.88 21.60 3.40
C PHE A 391 -1.71 22.15 2.60
N GLY A 392 -0.52 22.10 3.19
CA GLY A 392 0.72 22.50 2.53
C GLY A 392 1.94 22.32 3.41
N ALA A 393 3.12 22.56 2.84
CA ALA A 393 4.37 22.65 3.57
C ALA A 393 5.15 23.87 3.06
N LYS A 394 5.60 24.71 3.99
CA LYS A 394 6.23 26.00 3.66
C LYS A 394 7.51 25.87 2.82
N GLU A 395 8.30 24.83 3.06
CA GLU A 395 9.64 24.63 2.51
C GLU A 395 9.80 23.26 1.80
N ASP A 396 8.69 22.62 1.42
CA ASP A 396 8.70 21.33 0.72
C ASP A 396 7.42 21.16 -0.11
N ASP A 397 7.46 21.63 -1.36
CA ASP A 397 6.32 21.56 -2.27
C ASP A 397 6.03 20.12 -2.73
N ALA A 398 7.04 19.25 -2.79
CA ALA A 398 6.92 17.88 -3.26
C ALA A 398 5.95 17.04 -2.41
N ARG A 399 6.01 17.14 -1.07
CA ARG A 399 5.06 16.39 -0.21
C ARG A 399 3.62 16.87 -0.41
N SER A 400 3.41 18.18 -0.55
CA SER A 400 2.10 18.73 -0.88
C SER A 400 1.61 18.26 -2.25
N TYR A 401 2.49 18.25 -3.25
CA TYR A 401 2.21 17.75 -4.59
C TYR A 401 1.74 16.29 -4.55
N HIS A 402 2.44 15.41 -3.83
CA HIS A 402 2.09 13.98 -3.76
C HIS A 402 0.74 13.74 -3.09
N LEU A 403 0.38 14.50 -2.05
CA LEU A 403 -0.95 14.38 -1.45
C LEU A 403 -2.04 14.90 -2.41
N ALA A 404 -1.80 16.00 -3.12
CA ALA A 404 -2.71 16.52 -4.12
C ALA A 404 -2.90 15.53 -5.29
N ASP A 405 -1.82 14.90 -5.79
CA ASP A 405 -1.87 13.90 -6.87
C ASP A 405 -2.65 12.66 -6.45
N LEU A 406 -2.43 12.18 -5.21
CA LEU A 406 -3.19 11.08 -4.61
C LEU A 406 -4.69 11.40 -4.62
N ILE A 407 -5.07 12.55 -4.08
CA ILE A 407 -6.48 12.97 -4.00
C ILE A 407 -7.13 13.05 -5.39
N LEU A 408 -6.42 13.60 -6.38
CA LEU A 408 -6.88 13.67 -7.78
C LEU A 408 -7.12 12.29 -8.42
N GLN A 409 -6.50 11.21 -7.91
CA GLN A 409 -6.77 9.87 -8.44
C GLN A 409 -8.19 9.38 -8.16
N HIS A 410 -8.82 9.89 -7.10
CA HIS A 410 -10.17 9.49 -6.68
C HIS A 410 -11.29 10.35 -7.26
N ASP A 411 -11.02 11.09 -8.35
CA ASP A 411 -11.97 12.00 -8.99
C ASP A 411 -12.45 13.13 -8.05
N ILE A 412 -11.58 13.51 -7.10
CA ILE A 412 -11.77 14.63 -6.20
C ILE A 412 -11.10 15.86 -6.80
N LYS A 413 -11.82 16.99 -6.86
CA LYS A 413 -11.26 18.27 -7.31
C LYS A 413 -10.35 18.85 -6.22
N VAL A 414 -9.19 19.31 -6.67
CA VAL A 414 -8.17 19.99 -5.85
C VAL A 414 -7.90 21.36 -6.46
N PHE A 415 -7.64 22.35 -5.62
CA PHE A 415 -7.42 23.73 -6.01
C PHE A 415 -6.08 24.23 -5.48
N ALA A 416 -5.28 24.88 -6.32
CA ALA A 416 -4.07 25.57 -5.89
C ALA A 416 -4.40 27.04 -5.54
N LEU A 417 -3.67 27.63 -4.61
CA LEU A 417 -3.80 29.05 -4.30
C LEU A 417 -3.18 29.91 -5.42
N ASN A 418 -3.74 31.11 -5.63
CA ASN A 418 -3.16 32.12 -6.53
C ASN A 418 -2.22 33.09 -5.79
N GLU A 419 -2.35 33.18 -4.46
CA GLU A 419 -1.60 34.06 -3.57
C GLU A 419 -1.38 33.38 -2.21
N ASP A 420 -0.38 33.85 -1.48
CA ASP A 420 -0.13 33.39 -0.11
C ASP A 420 -1.30 33.81 0.79
N ILE A 421 -1.72 32.91 1.68
CA ILE A 421 -2.78 33.21 2.66
C ILE A 421 -2.34 32.84 4.06
N THR A 422 -2.87 33.55 5.05
CA THR A 422 -2.72 33.21 6.47
C THR A 422 -4.09 32.93 7.06
N VAL A 423 -4.26 31.75 7.62
CA VAL A 423 -5.51 31.32 8.25
C VAL A 423 -5.22 30.95 9.69
N ASN A 424 -5.90 31.58 10.65
CA ASN A 424 -5.72 31.33 12.09
C ASN A 424 -4.24 31.37 12.56
N GLY A 425 -3.42 32.24 11.94
CA GLY A 425 -2.00 32.39 12.26
C GLY A 425 -1.07 31.41 11.55
N GLN A 426 -1.60 30.42 10.82
CA GLN A 426 -0.82 29.52 9.97
C GLN A 426 -0.73 30.09 8.55
N GLU A 427 0.49 30.17 8.03
CA GLU A 427 0.78 30.63 6.67
C GLU A 427 0.72 29.45 5.68
N PHE A 428 0.10 29.67 4.52
CA PHE A 428 0.05 28.75 3.38
C PHE A 428 0.54 29.46 2.13
N LYS A 429 1.60 28.93 1.52
CA LYS A 429 2.25 29.49 0.33
C LYS A 429 1.56 29.04 -0.95
N LYS A 430 1.48 29.93 -1.95
CA LYS A 430 0.82 29.60 -3.21
C LYS A 430 1.48 28.49 -4.00
N GLU A 431 2.81 28.35 -3.87
CA GLU A 431 3.59 27.35 -4.59
C GLU A 431 3.43 25.94 -4.00
N SER A 432 3.05 25.81 -2.73
CA SER A 432 3.15 24.54 -2.00
C SER A 432 1.92 24.18 -1.17
N SER A 433 0.76 24.83 -1.43
CA SER A 433 -0.48 24.59 -0.70
C SER A 433 -1.68 24.39 -1.62
N TYR A 434 -2.59 23.52 -1.18
CA TYR A 434 -3.78 23.13 -1.92
C TYR A 434 -5.03 23.13 -1.03
N ILE A 435 -6.18 23.38 -1.65
CA ILE A 435 -7.51 23.33 -1.03
C ILE A 435 -8.33 22.22 -1.67
N VAL A 436 -9.01 21.44 -0.84
CA VAL A 436 -9.95 20.39 -1.22
C VAL A 436 -11.32 20.76 -0.65
N PRO A 437 -12.25 21.27 -1.48
CA PRO A 437 -13.62 21.50 -1.08
C PRO A 437 -14.30 20.19 -0.67
N ALA A 438 -15.04 20.20 0.44
CA ALA A 438 -15.77 19.04 0.91
C ALA A 438 -17.08 18.82 0.13
N ASP A 439 -17.65 19.88 -0.47
CA ASP A 439 -18.89 19.84 -1.27
C ASP A 439 -18.67 19.21 -2.65
N GLN A 440 -18.44 17.91 -2.64
CA GLN A 440 -18.22 17.07 -3.81
C GLN A 440 -18.91 15.71 -3.58
N PRO A 441 -19.25 14.96 -4.63
CA PRO A 441 -19.83 13.61 -4.49
C PRO A 441 -19.01 12.68 -3.59
N GLN A 442 -17.69 12.89 -3.52
CA GLN A 442 -16.75 12.12 -2.72
C GLN A 442 -16.61 12.60 -1.27
N TYR A 443 -17.54 13.42 -0.76
CA TYR A 443 -17.49 14.02 0.60
C TYR A 443 -17.01 13.04 1.68
N ARG A 444 -17.61 11.84 1.80
CA ARG A 444 -17.24 10.87 2.83
C ARG A 444 -15.81 10.33 2.65
N LEU A 445 -15.34 10.16 1.42
CA LEU A 445 -13.95 9.79 1.13
C LEU A 445 -12.98 10.91 1.52
N ILE A 446 -13.33 12.18 1.23
CA ILE A 446 -12.56 13.36 1.68
C ILE A 446 -12.50 13.38 3.20
N LYS A 447 -13.63 13.19 3.90
CA LYS A 447 -13.65 13.10 5.38
C LYS A 447 -12.71 12.01 5.88
N ALA A 448 -12.75 10.81 5.29
CA ALA A 448 -11.88 9.71 5.70
C ALA A 448 -10.37 10.04 5.54
N MET A 449 -9.98 10.84 4.56
CA MET A 449 -8.58 11.25 4.36
C MET A 449 -8.07 12.26 5.39
N PHE A 450 -8.96 13.10 5.93
CA PHE A 450 -8.62 14.24 6.80
C PHE A 450 -9.07 14.07 8.26
N GLU A 451 -9.94 13.11 8.58
CA GLU A 451 -10.45 12.94 9.94
C GLU A 451 -9.36 12.50 10.92
N THR A 452 -9.60 12.82 12.19
CA THR A 452 -8.82 12.33 13.33
C THR A 452 -9.79 11.62 14.26
N ARG A 453 -9.47 10.39 14.65
CA ARG A 453 -10.38 9.53 15.43
C ARG A 453 -9.60 8.82 16.52
N THR A 454 -10.11 8.87 17.74
CA THR A 454 -9.55 8.15 18.90
C THR A 454 -10.61 7.37 19.66
N THR A 455 -11.84 7.32 19.15
CA THR A 455 -12.98 6.63 19.74
C THR A 455 -13.61 5.69 18.71
N PHE A 456 -13.92 4.48 19.16
CA PHE A 456 -14.36 3.36 18.33
C PHE A 456 -15.43 2.56 19.08
N GLU A 457 -16.32 1.93 18.32
CA GLU A 457 -17.37 1.06 18.88
C GLU A 457 -16.79 -0.30 19.31
N ASP A 458 -15.93 -0.88 18.47
CA ASP A 458 -15.09 -2.04 18.78
C ASP A 458 -13.60 -1.61 18.83
N SER A 459 -12.81 -2.34 19.62
CA SER A 459 -11.37 -2.17 19.78
C SER A 459 -10.52 -3.12 18.94
N LEU A 460 -11.17 -4.05 18.22
CA LEU A 460 -10.51 -4.99 17.33
C LEU A 460 -10.45 -4.45 15.91
N PHE A 461 -9.26 -4.51 15.33
CA PHE A 461 -9.01 -4.10 13.96
C PHE A 461 -8.26 -5.22 13.24
N TYR A 462 -8.66 -5.49 12.01
CA TYR A 462 -8.04 -6.45 11.12
C TYR A 462 -6.79 -5.87 10.43
N ASP A 463 -6.75 -4.55 10.22
CA ASP A 463 -5.63 -3.88 9.55
C ASP A 463 -5.06 -2.68 10.33
N ILE A 464 -5.58 -1.48 10.10
CA ILE A 464 -5.12 -0.24 10.74
C ILE A 464 -6.31 0.58 11.27
N SER A 465 -6.08 1.30 12.35
CA SER A 465 -7.09 2.13 13.03
C SER A 465 -7.03 3.62 12.68
N ALA A 466 -5.96 4.08 12.00
CA ALA A 466 -5.85 5.46 11.50
C ALA A 466 -4.96 5.60 10.25
N TRP A 467 -5.23 6.65 9.46
CA TRP A 467 -4.48 6.96 8.22
C TRP A 467 -4.52 8.45 7.82
N THR A 468 -4.80 9.38 8.75
CA THR A 468 -4.93 10.82 8.48
C THR A 468 -3.79 11.34 7.58
N TYR A 469 -4.11 11.66 6.32
CA TYR A 469 -3.08 11.86 5.30
C TYR A 469 -2.20 13.09 5.51
N PRO A 470 -2.71 14.26 5.93
CA PRO A 470 -1.83 15.36 6.28
C PRO A 470 -0.77 15.00 7.32
N MET A 471 -1.11 14.16 8.31
CA MET A 471 -0.14 13.65 9.29
C MET A 471 0.86 12.68 8.65
N ALA A 472 0.39 11.74 7.83
CA ALA A 472 1.25 10.78 7.12
C ALA A 472 2.26 11.47 6.18
N PHE A 473 1.87 12.61 5.60
CA PHE A 473 2.72 13.43 4.74
C PHE A 473 3.52 14.50 5.51
N GLY A 474 3.26 14.68 6.81
CA GLY A 474 3.91 15.69 7.65
C GLY A 474 3.62 17.13 7.19
N LEU A 475 2.39 17.40 6.76
CA LEU A 475 1.95 18.68 6.23
C LEU A 475 1.18 19.49 7.28
N ASP A 476 1.31 20.81 7.22
CA ASP A 476 0.39 21.70 7.90
C ASP A 476 -0.97 21.59 7.23
N TYR A 477 -2.04 21.54 8.02
CA TYR A 477 -3.39 21.43 7.47
C TYR A 477 -4.45 21.98 8.41
N MET A 478 -5.60 22.36 7.85
CA MET A 478 -6.77 22.76 8.63
C MET A 478 -8.06 22.61 7.83
N ALA A 479 -9.16 22.46 8.57
CA ALA A 479 -10.49 22.63 8.02
C ALA A 479 -10.85 24.12 7.90
N LEU A 480 -11.52 24.48 6.81
CA LEU A 480 -11.98 25.83 6.50
C LEU A 480 -13.51 25.90 6.58
N ASN A 481 -14.02 26.97 7.19
CA ASN A 481 -15.45 27.30 7.12
C ASN A 481 -15.76 28.12 5.86
N SER A 482 -17.06 28.33 5.57
CA SER A 482 -17.52 29.06 4.39
C SER A 482 -16.97 30.49 4.30
N ARG A 483 -16.84 31.19 5.43
CA ARG A 483 -16.31 32.56 5.47
C ARG A 483 -14.87 32.62 4.99
N ILE A 484 -14.01 31.70 5.45
CA ILE A 484 -12.59 31.66 5.08
C ILE A 484 -12.43 31.18 3.64
N LEU A 485 -13.17 30.15 3.25
CA LEU A 485 -13.11 29.60 1.89
C LEU A 485 -13.43 30.66 0.82
N ASN A 486 -14.44 31.50 1.05
CA ASN A 486 -14.85 32.56 0.12
C ASN A 486 -13.81 33.68 -0.06
N LEU A 487 -12.82 33.77 0.84
CA LEU A 487 -11.72 34.74 0.74
C LEU A 487 -10.53 34.20 -0.05
N ALA A 488 -10.45 32.88 -0.28
CA ALA A 488 -9.31 32.27 -0.96
C ALA A 488 -9.39 32.46 -2.47
N SER A 489 -8.42 33.16 -3.06
CA SER A 489 -8.21 33.19 -4.51
C SER A 489 -7.55 31.89 -4.96
N VAL A 490 -8.28 31.06 -5.71
CA VAL A 490 -7.82 29.72 -6.11
C VAL A 490 -8.04 29.44 -7.59
N ARG A 491 -7.32 28.43 -8.10
CA ARG A 491 -7.51 27.84 -9.42
C ARG A 491 -7.60 26.33 -9.31
N GLN A 492 -8.47 25.70 -10.11
CA GLN A 492 -8.57 24.24 -10.12
C GLN A 492 -7.28 23.63 -10.68
N VAL A 493 -6.86 22.50 -10.11
CA VAL A 493 -5.75 21.69 -10.60
C VAL A 493 -6.27 20.73 -11.67
N GLU A 494 -5.66 20.78 -12.85
CA GLU A 494 -5.97 19.88 -13.95
C GLU A 494 -5.12 18.61 -13.87
N LYS A 495 -5.77 17.48 -13.55
CA LYS A 495 -5.12 16.17 -13.29
C LYS A 495 -4.11 15.77 -14.35
N ASN A 496 -4.46 15.90 -15.64
CA ASN A 496 -3.63 15.41 -16.75
C ASN A 496 -2.36 16.25 -17.00
N SER A 497 -2.30 17.48 -16.48
CA SER A 497 -1.13 18.36 -16.56
C SER A 497 -0.44 18.56 -15.20
N PHE A 498 -0.93 17.90 -14.15
CA PHE A 498 -0.42 18.08 -12.80
C PHE A 498 0.91 17.36 -12.62
N SER A 499 1.98 18.12 -12.52
CA SER A 499 3.36 17.64 -12.39
C SER A 499 4.09 18.46 -11.33
N PRO A 500 5.12 17.89 -10.69
CA PRO A 500 5.93 18.63 -9.74
C PRO A 500 6.67 19.76 -10.46
N ALA A 501 6.86 20.89 -9.79
CA ALA A 501 7.61 22.00 -10.36
C ALA A 501 9.05 21.56 -10.69
N PRO A 502 9.61 21.92 -11.85
CA PRO A 502 11.00 21.61 -12.15
C PRO A 502 11.92 22.48 -11.27
N GLY A 503 12.93 21.85 -10.68
CA GLY A 503 13.95 22.56 -9.91
C GLY A 503 14.89 23.35 -10.83
N LYS A 504 15.53 24.37 -10.26
CA LYS A 504 16.43 25.29 -10.98
C LYS A 504 17.71 25.59 -10.20
N VAL A 505 18.71 26.11 -10.90
CA VAL A 505 19.88 26.74 -10.25
C VAL A 505 19.64 28.24 -10.18
N VAL A 506 19.53 28.78 -8.97
CA VAL A 506 19.38 30.22 -8.70
C VAL A 506 20.76 30.86 -8.61
N GLY A 507 21.13 31.63 -9.63
CA GLY A 507 22.44 32.28 -9.77
C GLY A 507 23.09 31.96 -11.11
N ALA A 508 24.38 32.27 -11.26
CA ALA A 508 25.12 32.12 -12.52
C ALA A 508 26.28 31.11 -12.41
N ALA A 509 26.87 30.73 -13.55
CA ALA A 509 28.11 29.97 -13.60
C ALA A 509 29.27 30.76 -12.96
N GLY A 510 30.25 30.05 -12.40
CA GLY A 510 31.42 30.67 -11.77
C GLY A 510 31.18 31.25 -10.38
N ALA A 511 30.07 30.89 -9.71
CA ALA A 511 29.84 31.22 -8.31
C ALA A 511 30.97 30.65 -7.41
N TYR A 512 31.17 31.25 -6.24
CA TYR A 512 32.15 30.76 -5.27
C TYR A 512 31.85 29.31 -4.87
N GLN A 513 30.58 29.01 -4.63
CA GLN A 513 30.07 27.68 -4.30
C GLN A 513 28.57 27.58 -4.62
N TYR A 514 27.99 26.39 -4.59
CA TYR A 514 26.54 26.20 -4.65
C TYR A 514 26.01 25.48 -3.40
N ALA A 515 24.76 25.72 -3.04
CA ALA A 515 24.08 25.14 -1.88
C ALA A 515 22.70 24.58 -2.24
N LEU A 516 22.40 23.39 -1.74
CA LEU A 516 21.12 22.71 -1.83
C LEU A 516 20.55 22.57 -0.41
N GLU A 517 19.38 23.14 -0.16
CA GLU A 517 18.69 22.97 1.12
C GLU A 517 18.26 21.52 1.31
N TRP A 518 18.26 21.06 2.56
CA TRP A 518 17.89 19.67 2.87
C TRP A 518 16.41 19.52 3.23
N THR A 519 15.66 20.61 3.24
CA THR A 519 14.23 20.66 3.57
C THR A 519 13.38 20.00 2.49
N ASP A 520 13.71 20.16 1.21
CA ASP A 520 12.98 19.53 0.09
C ASP A 520 12.97 17.99 0.20
N TYR A 521 11.85 17.36 -0.12
CA TYR A 521 11.70 15.90 -0.04
C TYR A 521 12.75 15.15 -0.88
N TYR A 522 13.10 15.70 -2.04
CA TYR A 522 14.01 15.08 -3.01
C TYR A 522 15.47 15.50 -2.89
N SER A 523 15.86 16.28 -1.87
CA SER A 523 17.28 16.60 -1.63
C SER A 523 18.19 15.35 -1.54
N PRO A 524 17.77 14.20 -0.97
CA PRO A 524 18.56 12.97 -1.02
C PRO A 524 18.82 12.45 -2.43
N LYS A 525 17.84 12.54 -3.33
CA LYS A 525 17.99 12.17 -4.76
C LYS A 525 19.06 13.05 -5.42
N ALA A 526 18.95 14.36 -5.26
CA ALA A 526 19.92 15.31 -5.82
C ALA A 526 21.33 15.11 -5.24
N ALA A 527 21.45 14.97 -3.92
CA ALA A 527 22.74 14.73 -3.27
C ALA A 527 23.42 13.44 -3.74
N TYR A 528 22.66 12.35 -3.93
CA TYR A 528 23.20 11.14 -4.52
C TYR A 528 23.72 11.36 -5.94
N GLN A 529 22.96 12.08 -6.79
CA GLN A 529 23.36 12.37 -8.17
C GLN A 529 24.64 13.24 -8.22
N LEU A 530 24.77 14.22 -7.35
CA LEU A 530 25.96 15.07 -7.20
C LEU A 530 27.19 14.24 -6.79
N LEU A 531 27.03 13.38 -5.77
CA LEU A 531 28.09 12.47 -5.32
C LEU A 531 28.50 11.49 -6.43
N LYS A 532 27.54 10.92 -7.16
CA LYS A 532 27.78 10.01 -8.29
C LYS A 532 28.48 10.71 -9.46
N ALA A 533 28.25 12.01 -9.65
CA ALA A 533 28.94 12.81 -10.66
C ALA A 533 30.40 13.14 -10.27
N GLY A 534 30.87 12.72 -9.10
CA GLY A 534 32.24 12.96 -8.63
C GLY A 534 32.46 14.38 -8.10
N PHE A 535 31.39 15.12 -7.79
CA PHE A 535 31.50 16.45 -7.18
C PHE A 535 31.88 16.35 -5.71
N LEU A 536 32.54 17.41 -5.21
CA LEU A 536 32.79 17.54 -3.79
C LEU A 536 31.51 18.01 -3.12
N VAL A 537 30.89 17.11 -2.36
CA VAL A 537 29.63 17.35 -1.66
C VAL A 537 29.89 17.32 -0.17
N ARG A 538 29.50 18.40 0.52
CA ARG A 538 29.71 18.59 1.96
C ARG A 538 28.38 18.97 2.61
N VAL A 539 28.22 18.69 3.91
CA VAL A 539 27.02 19.03 4.68
C VAL A 539 27.36 20.02 5.78
N THR A 540 26.49 21.00 6.00
CA THR A 540 26.60 21.93 7.13
C THR A 540 25.93 21.36 8.37
N ASN A 541 26.65 21.35 9.50
CA ASN A 541 26.12 20.99 10.82
C ASN A 541 25.70 22.22 11.63
N ALA A 542 25.52 23.37 10.98
CA ALA A 542 25.08 24.62 11.57
C ALA A 542 24.47 25.52 10.49
N GLU A 543 23.70 26.51 10.94
CA GLU A 543 23.05 27.48 10.07
C GLU A 543 24.03 28.57 9.63
N PHE A 544 23.75 29.17 8.48
CA PHE A 544 24.48 30.34 8.00
C PHE A 544 23.57 31.22 7.14
N THR A 545 23.92 32.51 7.04
CA THR A 545 23.21 33.48 6.21
C THR A 545 24.18 34.14 5.25
N THR A 546 23.84 34.10 3.96
CA THR A 546 24.57 34.76 2.88
C THR A 546 24.49 36.30 3.00
N PRO A 547 25.45 37.07 2.45
CA PRO A 547 25.36 38.53 2.43
C PRO A 547 24.09 39.07 1.76
N GLU A 548 23.52 38.30 0.81
CA GLU A 548 22.26 38.59 0.13
C GLU A 548 21.01 38.35 1.01
N GLY A 549 21.19 37.86 2.24
CA GLY A 549 20.14 37.70 3.24
C GLY A 549 19.44 36.34 3.22
N LYS A 550 19.84 35.39 2.35
CA LYS A 550 19.30 34.02 2.38
C LYS A 550 19.95 33.20 3.49
N THR A 551 19.14 32.66 4.38
CA THR A 551 19.53 31.74 5.46
C THR A 551 19.39 30.30 5.00
N PHE A 552 20.36 29.47 5.37
CA PHE A 552 20.39 28.05 5.09
C PHE A 552 20.43 27.26 6.40
N GLY A 553 19.57 26.25 6.49
CA GLY A 553 19.42 25.41 7.67
C GLY A 553 20.53 24.37 7.86
N ARG A 554 20.46 23.64 8.98
CA ARG A 554 21.29 22.45 9.22
C ARG A 554 20.98 21.37 8.20
N GLY A 555 22.02 20.66 7.75
CA GLY A 555 21.91 19.65 6.70
C GLY A 555 22.09 20.19 5.29
N THR A 556 22.20 21.51 5.10
CA THR A 556 22.42 22.11 3.78
C THR A 556 23.64 21.50 3.11
N ILE A 557 23.47 21.11 1.86
CA ILE A 557 24.49 20.47 1.05
C ILE A 557 25.25 21.53 0.27
N LEU A 558 26.54 21.66 0.55
CA LEU A 558 27.46 22.51 -0.18
C LEU A 558 28.11 21.71 -1.31
N ILE A 559 28.19 22.32 -2.50
CA ILE A 559 28.57 21.66 -3.74
C ILE A 559 29.69 22.43 -4.40
N ASP A 560 30.83 21.76 -4.58
CA ASP A 560 31.95 22.26 -5.37
C ASP A 560 32.26 21.29 -6.51
N LYS A 561 32.85 21.81 -7.59
CA LYS A 561 33.29 20.97 -8.71
C LYS A 561 34.32 19.91 -8.31
N GLY A 562 34.99 20.07 -7.17
CA GLY A 562 36.02 19.14 -6.69
C GLY A 562 37.10 18.89 -7.75
N GLU A 563 37.47 17.62 -7.91
CA GLU A 563 38.45 17.15 -8.90
C GLU A 563 37.82 16.74 -10.24
N SER A 564 36.55 17.09 -10.50
CA SER A 564 35.83 16.67 -11.71
C SER A 564 36.44 17.13 -13.04
N GLY A 565 37.37 18.10 -13.01
CA GLY A 565 38.01 18.66 -14.20
C GLY A 565 37.09 19.53 -15.07
N LEU A 566 35.81 19.72 -14.68
CA LEU A 566 34.87 20.54 -15.42
C LEU A 566 35.22 22.04 -15.34
N ASP A 567 35.04 22.73 -16.45
CA ASP A 567 35.01 24.20 -16.46
C ASP A 567 33.74 24.71 -15.75
N PRO A 568 33.69 26.00 -15.35
CA PRO A 568 32.55 26.54 -14.61
C PRO A 568 31.21 26.45 -15.34
N GLN A 569 31.20 26.50 -16.67
CA GLN A 569 29.97 26.46 -17.46
C GLN A 569 29.42 25.04 -17.56
N ALA A 570 30.28 24.06 -17.81
CA ALA A 570 29.93 22.65 -17.83
C ALA A 570 29.47 22.15 -16.45
N PHE A 571 30.13 22.59 -15.38
CA PHE A 571 29.70 22.31 -14.00
C PHE A 571 28.30 22.87 -13.73
N TYR A 572 28.07 24.15 -14.04
CA TYR A 572 26.78 24.81 -13.87
C TYR A 572 25.67 24.12 -14.67
N ALA A 573 25.91 23.77 -15.95
CA ALA A 573 24.96 23.04 -16.76
C ALA A 573 24.60 21.66 -16.16
N LYS A 574 25.58 20.98 -15.53
CA LYS A 574 25.32 19.72 -14.84
C LYS A 574 24.48 19.90 -13.58
N LEU A 575 24.70 20.98 -12.82
CA LEU A 575 23.85 21.34 -11.68
C LEU A 575 22.41 21.63 -12.13
N GLN A 576 22.21 22.34 -13.25
CA GLN A 576 20.89 22.59 -13.81
C GLN A 576 20.17 21.30 -14.18
N ALA A 577 20.86 20.37 -14.84
CA ALA A 577 20.28 19.06 -15.16
C ALA A 577 19.85 18.29 -13.90
N ILE A 578 20.68 18.28 -12.85
CA ILE A 578 20.36 17.60 -11.59
C ILE A 578 19.19 18.28 -10.86
N ALA A 579 19.20 19.62 -10.76
CA ALA A 579 18.12 20.40 -10.14
C ALA A 579 16.77 20.11 -10.81
N THR A 580 16.74 20.13 -12.14
CA THR A 580 15.52 19.84 -12.91
C THR A 580 15.08 18.38 -12.78
N GLU A 581 16.01 17.42 -12.85
CA GLU A 581 15.68 15.98 -12.73
C GLU A 581 15.19 15.61 -11.33
N ALA A 582 15.77 16.23 -10.29
CA ALA A 582 15.43 15.95 -8.89
C ALA A 582 14.30 16.83 -8.34
N ASN A 583 13.84 17.83 -9.10
CA ASN A 583 12.81 18.78 -8.65
C ASN A 583 13.22 19.53 -7.38
N VAL A 584 14.47 20.03 -7.33
CA VAL A 584 15.00 20.80 -6.20
C VAL A 584 15.74 22.05 -6.68
N ASP A 585 15.74 23.08 -5.85
CA ASP A 585 16.47 24.31 -6.13
C ASP A 585 17.90 24.27 -5.57
N ILE A 586 18.85 24.73 -6.38
CA ILE A 586 20.27 24.87 -6.00
C ILE A 586 20.64 26.34 -6.08
N HIS A 587 21.22 26.89 -5.02
CA HIS A 587 21.53 28.31 -4.89
C HIS A 587 23.02 28.57 -5.03
N ALA A 588 23.39 29.53 -5.88
CA ALA A 588 24.75 30.05 -5.90
C ALA A 588 25.06 30.83 -4.62
N ILE A 589 26.28 30.64 -4.10
CA ILE A 589 26.88 31.43 -3.02
C ILE A 589 27.99 32.27 -3.63
N SER A 590 27.96 33.57 -3.34
CA SER A 590 28.88 34.57 -3.91
C SER A 590 30.23 34.65 -3.19
N THR A 591 30.28 34.29 -1.90
CA THR A 591 31.47 34.41 -1.04
C THR A 591 31.48 33.38 0.08
N GLY A 592 32.67 33.06 0.58
CA GLY A 592 32.83 32.22 1.77
C GLY A 592 32.55 32.93 3.10
N TYR A 593 32.34 34.24 3.09
CA TYR A 593 32.10 35.08 4.26
C TYR A 593 30.60 35.27 4.52
N THR A 594 30.08 34.62 5.56
CA THR A 594 28.65 34.53 5.88
C THR A 594 28.43 34.86 7.36
N SER A 595 27.20 35.22 7.72
CA SER A 595 26.82 35.26 9.14
C SER A 595 26.57 33.83 9.65
N GLY A 596 26.92 33.52 10.90
CA GLY A 596 26.92 32.15 11.41
C GLY A 596 28.23 31.43 11.10
N ILE A 597 28.17 30.23 10.51
CA ILE A 597 29.39 29.55 10.04
C ILE A 597 29.82 30.07 8.67
N ASN A 598 31.13 30.19 8.45
CA ASN A 598 31.72 30.49 7.13
C ASN A 598 31.91 29.20 6.31
N MET A 599 32.08 29.31 4.98
CA MET A 599 32.15 28.14 4.06
C MET A 599 33.41 27.26 4.23
N GLY A 600 34.35 27.69 5.07
CA GLY A 600 35.53 26.92 5.52
C GLY A 600 35.46 26.43 6.97
N SER A 601 34.30 26.51 7.62
CA SER A 601 34.10 26.16 9.03
C SER A 601 34.34 24.68 9.32
N THR A 602 34.83 24.37 10.53
CA THR A 602 34.95 23.01 11.07
C THR A 602 33.60 22.33 11.32
N PHE A 603 32.50 23.07 11.22
CA PHE A 603 31.14 22.53 11.26
C PHE A 603 30.65 22.00 9.91
N ILE A 604 31.52 21.93 8.90
CA ILE A 604 31.21 21.40 7.57
C ILE A 604 31.91 20.05 7.41
N SER A 605 31.16 19.01 7.05
CA SER A 605 31.68 17.65 6.89
C SER A 605 31.58 17.19 5.43
N PRO A 606 32.60 16.55 4.85
CA PRO A 606 32.46 15.90 3.55
C PRO A 606 31.50 14.70 3.66
N LEU A 607 30.75 14.46 2.59
CA LEU A 607 29.88 13.29 2.47
C LEU A 607 30.50 12.24 1.56
N ASN A 608 30.47 10.98 2.00
CA ASN A 608 30.73 9.85 1.12
C ASN A 608 29.46 9.44 0.40
N THR A 609 29.60 8.95 -0.85
CA THR A 609 28.51 8.33 -1.60
C THR A 609 27.95 7.13 -0.82
N PRO A 610 26.64 7.09 -0.51
CA PRO A 610 26.03 5.90 0.06
C PRO A 610 26.14 4.71 -0.90
N LYS A 611 26.71 3.60 -0.40
CA LYS A 611 26.78 2.29 -1.05
C LYS A 611 26.00 1.32 -0.18
N ILE A 612 24.80 0.98 -0.62
CA ILE A 612 23.76 0.41 0.24
C ILE A 612 23.60 -1.09 -0.05
N ALA A 613 23.58 -1.90 1.02
CA ALA A 613 23.04 -3.25 1.01
C ALA A 613 21.79 -3.32 1.90
N LEU A 614 20.69 -3.83 1.35
CA LEU A 614 19.49 -4.20 2.11
C LEU A 614 19.51 -5.71 2.30
N LEU A 615 19.48 -6.15 3.56
CA LEU A 615 19.41 -7.58 3.85
C LEU A 615 18.03 -8.14 3.52
N VAL A 616 18.00 -9.29 2.83
CA VAL A 616 16.80 -9.93 2.31
C VAL A 616 16.83 -11.45 2.52
N ASP A 617 15.71 -12.14 2.22
CA ASP A 617 15.56 -13.61 2.31
C ASP A 617 15.53 -14.17 3.75
N GLY A 618 15.35 -15.48 3.87
CA GLY A 618 15.35 -16.24 5.12
C GLY A 618 14.13 -15.96 5.98
N GLY A 619 14.23 -14.95 6.84
CA GLY A 619 13.17 -14.55 7.78
C GLY A 619 12.90 -13.05 7.80
N VAL A 620 13.51 -12.28 6.88
CA VAL A 620 13.28 -10.84 6.75
C VAL A 620 11.84 -10.59 6.28
N ASP A 621 11.17 -9.61 6.89
CA ASP A 621 9.84 -9.19 6.46
C ASP A 621 9.92 -8.59 5.04
N SER A 622 9.23 -9.24 4.09
CA SER A 622 9.28 -8.83 2.69
C SER A 622 8.57 -7.50 2.44
N TYR A 623 7.56 -7.14 3.24
CA TYR A 623 6.82 -5.90 3.03
C TYR A 623 7.69 -4.69 3.37
N GLU A 624 8.30 -4.69 4.56
CA GLU A 624 9.19 -3.60 4.97
C GLU A 624 10.46 -3.52 4.12
N ALA A 625 11.04 -4.67 3.73
CA ALA A 625 12.16 -4.67 2.78
C ALA A 625 11.74 -4.11 1.41
N GLY A 626 10.53 -4.43 0.95
CA GLY A 626 9.94 -3.91 -0.27
C GLY A 626 9.71 -2.40 -0.24
N GLU A 627 9.23 -1.88 0.90
CA GLU A 627 9.05 -0.45 1.14
C GLU A 627 10.37 0.33 1.07
N ILE A 628 11.43 -0.20 1.69
CA ILE A 628 12.79 0.37 1.59
C ILE A 628 13.28 0.35 0.15
N TRP A 629 13.14 -0.79 -0.54
CA TRP A 629 13.58 -0.93 -1.92
C TRP A 629 12.85 0.05 -2.85
N HIS A 630 11.53 0.17 -2.72
CA HIS A 630 10.72 1.11 -3.48
C HIS A 630 11.10 2.57 -3.22
N LEU A 631 11.30 2.96 -1.96
CA LEU A 631 11.75 4.33 -1.64
C LEU A 631 13.07 4.66 -2.35
N LEU A 632 14.05 3.77 -2.24
CA LEU A 632 15.38 3.99 -2.83
C LEU A 632 15.33 4.00 -4.36
N ASP A 633 14.66 3.03 -4.97
CA ASP A 633 14.66 2.83 -6.42
C ASP A 633 13.67 3.76 -7.13
N GLN A 634 12.41 3.81 -6.68
CA GLN A 634 11.37 4.58 -7.37
C GLN A 634 11.43 6.08 -7.07
N ARG A 635 11.65 6.47 -5.81
CA ARG A 635 11.62 7.89 -5.41
C ARG A 635 13.00 8.53 -5.45
N MET A 636 13.98 7.90 -4.83
CA MET A 636 15.32 8.49 -4.67
C MET A 636 16.27 8.20 -5.83
N LYS A 637 15.92 7.25 -6.72
CA LYS A 637 16.75 6.81 -7.86
C LYS A 637 18.17 6.40 -7.44
N MET A 638 18.25 5.71 -6.30
CA MET A 638 19.47 5.21 -5.69
C MET A 638 19.56 3.69 -5.84
N PRO A 639 20.71 3.14 -6.29
CA PRO A 639 20.89 1.70 -6.35
C PRO A 639 21.02 1.12 -4.94
N VAL A 640 20.37 -0.02 -4.74
CA VAL A 640 20.48 -0.83 -3.53
C VAL A 640 20.85 -2.26 -3.92
N THR A 641 21.80 -2.86 -3.21
CA THR A 641 22.04 -4.31 -3.34
C THR A 641 21.10 -5.04 -2.41
N LEU A 642 20.22 -5.87 -2.96
CA LEU A 642 19.45 -6.83 -2.18
C LEU A 642 20.39 -8.01 -1.84
N LEU A 643 20.87 -8.07 -0.61
CA LEU A 643 21.87 -9.04 -0.15
C LEU A 643 21.19 -10.16 0.68
N PRO A 644 21.11 -11.40 0.16
CA PRO A 644 20.52 -12.52 0.92
C PRO A 644 21.28 -12.77 2.23
N LEU A 645 20.56 -13.10 3.30
CA LEU A 645 21.17 -13.38 4.62
C LEU A 645 22.31 -14.42 4.53
N GLU A 646 22.10 -15.49 3.77
CA GLU A 646 23.06 -16.59 3.65
C GLU A 646 24.36 -16.17 2.93
N ALA A 647 24.33 -15.09 2.14
CA ALA A 647 25.50 -14.56 1.46
C ALA A 647 26.35 -13.63 2.34
N VAL A 648 25.82 -13.10 3.45
CA VAL A 648 26.49 -12.06 4.26
C VAL A 648 27.85 -12.51 4.76
N ALA A 649 27.97 -13.74 5.25
CA ALA A 649 29.22 -14.25 5.82
C ALA A 649 30.35 -14.41 4.78
N GLY A 650 30.00 -14.67 3.51
CA GLY A 650 30.96 -14.85 2.41
C GLY A 650 31.14 -13.61 1.52
N ALA A 651 30.29 -12.60 1.67
CA ALA A 651 30.34 -11.40 0.86
C ALA A 651 31.46 -10.45 1.30
N ASN A 652 32.05 -9.73 0.33
CA ASN A 652 32.93 -8.60 0.62
C ASN A 652 32.08 -7.38 1.04
N LEU A 653 31.89 -7.22 2.36
CA LEU A 653 31.07 -6.13 2.91
C LEU A 653 31.71 -4.74 2.76
N ASP A 654 33.02 -4.63 2.49
CA ASP A 654 33.72 -3.34 2.29
C ASP A 654 33.24 -2.60 1.04
N ARG A 655 32.47 -3.27 0.17
CA ARG A 655 31.77 -2.65 -0.95
C ARG A 655 30.65 -1.70 -0.49
N TYR A 656 30.20 -1.81 0.75
CA TYR A 656 29.09 -1.07 1.33
C TYR A 656 29.54 -0.23 2.51
N ASN A 657 28.95 0.95 2.66
CA ASN A 657 29.11 1.80 3.86
C ASN A 657 27.79 1.98 4.62
N VAL A 658 26.68 1.48 4.06
CA VAL A 658 25.36 1.42 4.70
C VAL A 658 24.76 0.03 4.54
N ILE A 659 24.32 -0.59 5.65
CA ILE A 659 23.52 -1.81 5.66
C ILE A 659 22.16 -1.49 6.27
N LEU A 660 21.10 -1.97 5.63
CA LEU A 660 19.71 -1.80 6.05
C LEU A 660 19.16 -3.17 6.47
N MET A 661 18.53 -3.22 7.64
CA MET A 661 17.90 -4.40 8.20
C MET A 661 16.43 -4.06 8.56
N ALA A 662 15.50 -4.48 7.71
CA ALA A 662 14.06 -4.38 7.99
C ALA A 662 13.67 -5.27 9.19
N ASP A 663 12.42 -5.19 9.65
CA ASP A 663 11.93 -6.17 10.63
C ASP A 663 12.04 -7.62 10.11
N GLY A 664 12.02 -8.59 11.03
CA GLY A 664 12.08 -10.01 10.72
C GLY A 664 13.05 -10.80 11.58
N ASN A 665 13.22 -12.07 11.22
CA ASN A 665 14.10 -13.01 11.90
C ASN A 665 15.45 -13.14 11.18
N TYR A 666 16.52 -12.80 11.90
CA TYR A 666 17.90 -12.80 11.41
C TYR A 666 18.74 -13.97 11.92
N GLY A 667 18.11 -14.99 12.52
CA GLY A 667 18.79 -16.17 13.09
C GLY A 667 19.67 -16.91 12.08
N ARG A 668 19.29 -16.89 10.79
CA ARG A 668 20.06 -17.53 9.70
C ARG A 668 21.47 -16.95 9.49
N LEU A 669 21.74 -15.72 9.96
CA LEU A 669 23.08 -15.14 9.91
C LEU A 669 24.08 -15.92 10.80
N GLY A 670 23.59 -16.54 11.88
CA GLY A 670 24.41 -17.22 12.88
C GLY A 670 25.51 -16.32 13.48
N GLN A 671 26.45 -16.94 14.21
CA GLN A 671 27.55 -16.21 14.83
C GLN A 671 28.54 -15.66 13.80
N THR A 672 28.75 -16.36 12.68
CA THR A 672 29.68 -15.90 11.63
C THR A 672 29.18 -14.61 10.98
N GLY A 673 27.88 -14.55 10.63
CA GLY A 673 27.27 -13.32 10.12
C GLY A 673 27.26 -12.20 11.16
N ALA A 674 26.97 -12.51 12.43
CA ALA A 674 27.07 -11.54 13.52
C ALA A 674 28.47 -10.92 13.65
N ASN A 675 29.52 -11.74 13.61
CA ASN A 675 30.90 -11.27 13.65
C ASN A 675 31.25 -10.41 12.44
N ALA A 676 30.79 -10.79 11.24
CA ALA A 676 31.01 -10.02 10.02
C ALA A 676 30.35 -8.63 10.10
N ILE A 677 29.08 -8.56 10.51
CA ILE A 677 28.36 -7.30 10.70
C ILE A 677 29.02 -6.46 11.80
N LYS A 678 29.39 -7.05 12.95
CA LYS A 678 30.05 -6.34 14.05
C LYS A 678 31.39 -5.75 13.62
N ALA A 679 32.20 -6.51 12.90
CA ALA A 679 33.47 -6.05 12.35
C ALA A 679 33.26 -4.90 11.37
N TRP A 680 32.32 -5.05 10.43
CA TRP A 680 31.99 -4.05 9.43
C TRP A 680 31.49 -2.74 10.04
N VAL A 681 30.58 -2.77 11.03
CA VAL A 681 30.14 -1.54 11.72
C VAL A 681 31.32 -0.92 12.46
N SER A 682 32.15 -1.72 13.14
CA SER A 682 33.27 -1.22 13.95
C SER A 682 34.28 -0.39 13.15
N GLN A 683 34.37 -0.59 11.84
CA GLN A 683 35.26 0.18 10.95
C GLN A 683 34.83 1.64 10.76
N GLY A 684 33.58 2.00 11.00
CA GLY A 684 33.05 3.35 10.77
C GLY A 684 31.74 3.41 9.97
N ASN A 685 31.21 2.26 9.56
CA ASN A 685 30.04 2.20 8.70
C ASN A 685 28.72 2.39 9.47
N THR A 686 27.62 2.60 8.74
CA THR A 686 26.29 2.86 9.31
C THR A 686 25.35 1.68 9.11
N LEU A 687 24.77 1.18 10.19
CA LEU A 687 23.72 0.17 10.18
C LEU A 687 22.38 0.81 10.54
N VAL A 688 21.32 0.53 9.79
CA VAL A 688 19.95 0.97 10.10
C VAL A 688 19.07 -0.24 10.31
N ALA A 689 18.34 -0.30 11.43
CA ALA A 689 17.58 -1.49 11.81
C ALA A 689 16.23 -1.17 12.47
N LYS A 690 15.25 -2.09 12.32
CA LYS A 690 13.94 -2.06 13.01
C LYS A 690 13.60 -3.42 13.63
N GLY A 691 12.80 -3.41 14.70
CA GLY A 691 12.05 -4.59 15.17
C GLY A 691 12.94 -5.78 15.55
N GLY A 692 12.67 -6.94 14.96
CA GLY A 692 13.42 -8.18 15.14
C GLY A 692 14.91 -8.06 14.80
N ALA A 693 15.29 -7.19 13.84
CA ALA A 693 16.70 -6.89 13.57
C ALA A 693 17.37 -6.25 14.80
N LEU A 694 16.72 -5.30 15.46
CA LEU A 694 17.26 -4.67 16.68
C LEU A 694 17.41 -5.66 17.83
N ARG A 695 16.44 -6.57 18.00
CA ARG A 695 16.55 -7.66 19.00
C ARG A 695 17.74 -8.55 18.70
N TRP A 696 17.94 -8.94 17.44
CA TRP A 696 19.07 -9.76 17.03
C TRP A 696 20.41 -9.05 17.23
N LEU A 697 20.50 -7.75 16.92
CA LEU A 697 21.70 -6.94 17.14
C LEU A 697 22.05 -6.81 18.63
N LYS A 698 21.04 -6.65 19.50
CA LYS A 698 21.24 -6.67 20.96
C LYS A 698 21.74 -8.04 21.41
N GLN A 699 21.08 -9.12 21.00
CA GLN A 699 21.40 -10.48 21.41
C GLN A 699 22.85 -10.88 21.06
N ASN A 700 23.38 -10.36 19.95
CA ASN A 700 24.75 -10.62 19.50
C ASN A 700 25.76 -9.55 19.94
N GLU A 701 25.38 -8.66 20.87
CA GLU A 701 26.24 -7.60 21.40
C GLU A 701 26.84 -6.70 20.30
N ILE A 702 26.05 -6.40 19.26
CA ILE A 702 26.45 -5.52 18.16
C ILE A 702 25.99 -4.08 18.45
N GLY A 703 24.82 -3.92 19.05
CA GLY A 703 24.27 -2.62 19.46
C GLY A 703 23.65 -2.66 20.85
N ASN A 704 23.72 -1.55 21.56
CA ASN A 704 23.15 -1.37 22.89
C ASN A 704 21.75 -0.75 22.79
N PHE A 705 20.73 -1.61 22.75
CA PHE A 705 19.32 -1.22 22.71
C PHE A 705 18.58 -1.80 23.90
N GLU A 706 17.69 -1.02 24.50
CA GLU A 706 16.81 -1.48 25.57
C GLU A 706 15.36 -1.47 25.09
N PHE A 707 14.59 -2.47 25.53
CA PHE A 707 13.21 -2.67 25.09
C PHE A 707 12.29 -2.51 26.28
N ARG A 708 11.20 -1.76 26.11
CA ARG A 708 10.20 -1.60 27.14
C ARG A 708 9.22 -2.77 27.07
N SER A 709 8.96 -3.40 28.21
CA SER A 709 7.92 -4.42 28.34
C SER A 709 6.68 -3.82 28.97
N VAL A 710 5.51 -4.20 28.47
CA VAL A 710 4.21 -3.83 29.03
C VAL A 710 3.57 -5.10 29.58
N ASP A 711 3.21 -5.09 30.86
CA ASP A 711 2.44 -6.21 31.45
C ASP A 711 1.00 -6.17 30.92
N ASN A 712 0.77 -7.02 29.92
CA ASN A 712 -0.53 -7.23 29.31
C ASN A 712 -1.22 -8.51 29.80
N SER A 713 -0.72 -9.13 30.87
CA SER A 713 -1.28 -10.38 31.40
C SER A 713 -2.74 -10.21 31.86
N GLU A 714 -3.54 -11.24 31.62
CA GLU A 714 -4.87 -11.33 32.19
C GLU A 714 -4.76 -11.59 33.70
N LYS A 715 -5.46 -10.79 34.51
CA LYS A 715 -5.50 -10.94 35.96
C LYS A 715 -6.68 -11.82 36.39
N GLY A 716 -6.51 -12.55 37.49
CA GLY A 716 -7.53 -13.41 38.11
C GLY A 716 -7.27 -14.90 37.93
N LEU A 717 -7.99 -15.74 38.69
CA LEU A 717 -7.86 -17.20 38.62
C LEU A 717 -8.53 -17.78 37.36
N GLN A 718 -9.63 -17.17 36.90
CA GLN A 718 -10.41 -17.63 35.77
C GLN A 718 -11.10 -16.45 35.08
N LYS A 719 -11.18 -16.50 33.75
CA LYS A 719 -12.00 -15.63 32.89
C LYS A 719 -12.86 -16.49 31.97
N SER A 720 -13.88 -15.90 31.35
CA SER A 720 -14.62 -16.59 30.30
C SER A 720 -13.67 -16.93 29.16
N TYR A 721 -13.68 -18.19 28.71
CA TYR A 721 -12.85 -18.64 27.59
C TYR A 721 -13.22 -17.91 26.29
N ALA A 722 -14.51 -17.62 26.10
CA ALA A 722 -15.03 -16.93 24.92
C ALA A 722 -14.50 -15.49 24.78
N ASP A 723 -14.02 -14.88 25.87
CA ASP A 723 -13.52 -13.51 25.85
C ASP A 723 -12.03 -13.42 25.49
N TYR A 724 -11.33 -14.56 25.39
CA TYR A 724 -9.87 -14.58 25.23
C TYR A 724 -9.38 -13.82 23.99
N GLU A 725 -9.98 -14.08 22.82
CA GLU A 725 -9.60 -13.44 21.57
C GLU A 725 -9.86 -11.92 21.61
N ASN A 726 -11.01 -11.50 22.15
CA ASN A 726 -11.33 -10.08 22.29
C ASN A 726 -10.41 -9.39 23.31
N ALA A 727 -10.15 -10.01 24.45
CA ALA A 727 -9.30 -9.46 25.50
C ALA A 727 -7.83 -9.34 25.09
N THR A 728 -7.33 -10.26 24.27
CA THR A 728 -5.94 -10.26 23.80
C THR A 728 -5.75 -9.46 22.51
N GLY A 729 -6.69 -9.57 21.57
CA GLY A 729 -6.70 -8.82 20.32
C GLY A 729 -6.82 -7.31 20.53
N SER A 730 -7.66 -6.88 21.49
CA SER A 730 -7.82 -5.46 21.83
C SER A 730 -6.55 -4.83 22.40
N LYS A 731 -5.57 -5.63 22.83
CA LYS A 731 -4.26 -5.15 23.31
C LYS A 731 -3.22 -5.02 22.21
N GLN A 732 -3.56 -5.32 20.95
CA GLN A 732 -2.66 -5.08 19.83
C GLN A 732 -2.80 -3.64 19.33
N THR A 733 -1.69 -3.06 18.88
CA THR A 733 -1.68 -1.74 18.23
C THR A 733 -1.71 -1.92 16.72
N PHE A 734 -2.91 -2.01 16.17
CA PHE A 734 -3.17 -2.11 14.73
C PHE A 734 -3.18 -0.71 14.11
N GLY A 735 -1.99 -0.24 13.71
CA GLY A 735 -1.79 0.98 12.92
C GLY A 735 -2.38 2.26 13.51
N ALA A 736 -1.61 2.97 14.35
CA ALA A 736 -2.00 4.26 14.93
C ALA A 736 -0.92 5.32 14.70
N ILE A 737 -1.34 6.59 14.76
CA ILE A 737 -0.51 7.76 14.52
C ILE A 737 -0.12 8.38 15.85
N PHE A 738 1.18 8.64 16.02
CA PHE A 738 1.75 9.16 17.26
C PHE A 738 2.59 10.42 17.02
N LYS A 739 2.59 11.33 18.00
CA LYS A 739 3.42 12.53 18.07
C LYS A 739 4.75 12.23 18.76
N GLY A 740 5.84 12.49 18.05
CA GLY A 740 7.19 12.52 18.58
C GLY A 740 7.78 13.92 18.60
N ASN A 741 8.76 14.14 19.47
CA ASN A 741 9.56 15.34 19.57
C ASN A 741 10.97 15.05 19.04
N LEU A 742 11.30 15.64 17.90
CA LEU A 742 12.53 15.52 17.13
C LEU A 742 13.53 16.59 17.57
N ASP A 743 14.77 16.18 17.81
CA ASP A 743 15.89 17.11 17.94
C ASP A 743 16.36 17.57 16.55
N LEU A 744 15.98 18.79 16.17
CA LEU A 744 16.35 19.42 14.90
C LEU A 744 17.86 19.68 14.76
N THR A 745 18.62 19.61 15.86
CA THR A 745 20.07 19.80 15.85
C THR A 745 20.85 18.49 15.65
N HIS A 746 20.20 17.35 15.89
CA HIS A 746 20.77 16.04 15.63
C HIS A 746 20.77 15.76 14.11
N PRO A 747 21.79 15.10 13.52
CA PRO A 747 21.83 14.83 12.07
C PRO A 747 20.61 14.08 11.51
N ILE A 748 19.94 13.28 12.34
CA ILE A 748 18.68 12.61 11.99
C ILE A 748 17.51 13.58 11.83
N GLY A 749 17.54 14.74 12.49
CA GLY A 749 16.52 15.79 12.39
C GLY A 749 16.77 16.84 11.30
N TYR A 750 17.87 16.73 10.54
CA TYR A 750 18.19 17.73 9.49
C TYR A 750 17.10 17.78 8.41
N GLY A 751 16.80 19.01 7.95
CA GLY A 751 15.75 19.28 6.97
C GLY A 751 14.31 19.24 7.53
N TYR A 752 14.12 19.01 8.83
CA TYR A 752 12.84 19.26 9.50
C TYR A 752 12.82 20.66 10.08
N THR A 753 11.68 21.34 9.97
CA THR A 753 11.46 22.69 10.53
C THR A 753 10.57 22.68 11.76
N ASN A 754 9.81 21.60 11.97
CA ASN A 754 8.99 21.38 13.16
C ASN A 754 9.59 20.24 14.00
N LYS A 755 9.73 20.49 15.30
CA LYS A 755 10.15 19.47 16.27
C LYS A 755 9.07 18.42 16.51
N GLU A 756 7.79 18.79 16.42
CA GLU A 756 6.71 17.81 16.54
C GLU A 756 6.52 17.12 15.19
N VAL A 757 6.71 15.80 15.17
CA VAL A 757 6.57 14.97 13.97
C VAL A 757 5.61 13.81 14.23
N TYR A 758 4.85 13.44 13.20
CA TYR A 758 3.96 12.28 13.24
C TYR A 758 4.67 11.02 12.75
N THR A 759 4.51 9.93 13.48
CA THR A 759 5.03 8.61 13.15
C THR A 759 3.94 7.55 13.23
N PHE A 760 4.14 6.43 12.56
CA PHE A 760 3.15 5.36 12.41
C PHE A 760 3.63 4.06 13.03
N ARG A 761 2.80 3.49 13.91
CA ARG A 761 3.10 2.21 14.55
C ARG A 761 1.98 1.21 14.34
N ASN A 762 2.36 0.00 13.96
CA ASN A 762 1.49 -1.13 13.65
C ASN A 762 1.83 -2.40 14.46
N ASP A 763 2.55 -2.26 15.56
CA ASP A 763 2.94 -3.35 16.45
C ASP A 763 3.05 -2.86 17.92
N ASN A 764 3.35 -3.80 18.82
CA ASN A 764 3.66 -3.52 20.23
C ASN A 764 5.18 -3.55 20.50
N PHE A 765 5.98 -3.02 19.58
CA PHE A 765 7.42 -2.90 19.76
C PHE A 765 7.78 -1.56 20.40
N PHE A 766 8.24 -1.60 21.66
CA PHE A 766 8.58 -0.40 22.43
C PHE A 766 10.10 -0.34 22.70
N LEU A 767 10.75 0.75 22.29
CA LEU A 767 12.16 1.03 22.61
C LEU A 767 12.27 1.91 23.84
N GLU A 768 13.14 1.54 24.77
CA GLU A 768 13.55 2.46 25.82
C GLU A 768 14.48 3.54 25.25
N PRO A 769 14.37 4.79 25.71
CA PRO A 769 15.39 5.79 25.43
C PRO A 769 16.76 5.33 25.92
N SER A 770 17.78 5.63 25.13
CA SER A 770 19.17 5.50 25.54
C SER A 770 19.44 6.34 26.78
N LYS A 771 20.26 5.81 27.69
CA LYS A 771 20.73 6.53 28.87
C LYS A 771 21.55 7.77 28.52
N ASN A 772 22.18 7.78 27.33
CA ASN A 772 22.80 8.98 26.79
C ASN A 772 21.71 9.85 26.15
N PRO A 773 21.41 11.05 26.68
CA PRO A 773 20.33 11.89 26.18
C PRO A 773 20.56 12.34 24.72
N TYR A 774 21.81 12.42 24.27
CA TYR A 774 22.15 12.81 22.89
C TYR A 774 21.99 11.66 21.88
N ALA A 775 21.70 10.45 22.35
CA ALA A 775 21.49 9.25 21.53
C ALA A 775 20.00 9.00 21.22
N ASN A 776 19.11 9.95 21.51
CA ASN A 776 17.66 9.85 21.35
C ASN A 776 17.12 10.93 20.39
N PRO A 777 17.34 10.81 19.07
CA PRO A 777 16.97 11.88 18.13
C PRO A 777 15.47 12.15 18.09
N LEU A 778 14.64 11.13 18.29
CA LEU A 778 13.19 11.23 18.26
C LEU A 778 12.59 10.41 19.41
N VAL A 779 11.86 11.09 20.28
CA VAL A 779 11.18 10.50 21.46
C VAL A 779 9.70 10.85 21.39
N TYR A 780 8.83 9.92 21.76
CA TYR A 780 7.41 10.24 21.86
C TYR A 780 7.13 11.33 22.88
N THR A 781 6.09 12.12 22.61
CA THR A 781 5.61 13.11 23.58
C THR A 781 4.95 12.44 24.79
N ALA A 782 4.68 13.23 25.84
CA ALA A 782 3.96 12.76 27.03
C ALA A 782 2.50 12.34 26.75
N ASN A 783 1.90 12.86 25.66
CA ASN A 783 0.56 12.52 25.18
C ASN A 783 0.64 12.13 23.70
N PRO A 784 1.14 10.91 23.40
CA PRO A 784 1.64 10.61 22.07
C PRO A 784 0.54 10.32 21.05
N LEU A 785 -0.62 9.78 21.43
CA LEU A 785 -1.66 9.41 20.47
C LEU A 785 -2.20 10.65 19.73
N ALA A 786 -2.08 10.65 18.40
CA ALA A 786 -2.62 11.68 17.52
C ALA A 786 -3.94 11.23 16.88
N SER A 787 -3.97 10.00 16.35
CA SER A 787 -5.13 9.37 15.74
C SER A 787 -4.97 7.84 15.83
N GLY A 788 -6.07 7.11 15.88
CA GLY A 788 -6.09 5.65 15.96
C GLY A 788 -6.39 5.13 17.36
N TYR A 789 -6.36 3.81 17.48
CA TYR A 789 -6.64 3.10 18.71
C TYR A 789 -5.35 2.71 19.43
N LEU A 790 -5.30 2.97 20.74
CA LEU A 790 -4.27 2.48 21.64
C LEU A 790 -4.93 1.94 22.90
N HIS A 791 -4.75 0.65 23.19
CA HIS A 791 -5.24 0.08 24.43
C HIS A 791 -4.60 0.76 25.65
N PRO A 792 -5.35 1.07 26.72
CA PRO A 792 -4.82 1.77 27.90
C PRO A 792 -3.59 1.09 28.54
N SER A 793 -3.51 -0.24 28.52
CA SER A 793 -2.33 -0.95 29.06
C SER A 793 -1.05 -0.64 28.27
N ASN A 794 -1.14 -0.40 26.97
CA ASN A 794 0.01 -0.08 26.12
C ASN A 794 0.42 1.40 26.20
N ALA A 795 -0.37 2.26 26.84
CA ALA A 795 -0.05 3.69 26.95
C ALA A 795 1.31 3.93 27.60
N ALA A 796 1.65 3.14 28.63
CA ALA A 796 2.97 3.19 29.28
C ALA A 796 4.11 2.71 28.36
N GLY A 797 3.81 1.83 27.40
CA GLY A 797 4.75 1.38 26.38
C GLY A 797 5.19 2.51 25.44
N VAL A 798 4.26 3.39 25.04
CA VAL A 798 4.52 4.46 24.07
C VAL A 798 5.03 5.75 24.73
N LYS A 799 4.39 6.18 25.82
CA LYS A 799 4.65 7.48 26.46
C LYS A 799 6.14 7.67 26.75
N GLU A 800 6.73 8.75 26.22
CA GLU A 800 8.14 9.12 26.45
C GLU A 800 9.14 7.99 26.15
N SER A 801 8.74 7.01 25.33
CA SER A 801 9.62 5.98 24.80
C SER A 801 10.31 6.48 23.53
N ALA A 802 11.35 5.81 23.08
CA ALA A 802 12.08 6.23 21.89
C ALA A 802 11.40 5.76 20.60
N VAL A 803 11.39 6.64 19.59
CA VAL A 803 11.06 6.28 18.21
C VAL A 803 12.34 5.96 17.44
N VAL A 804 13.37 6.79 17.64
CA VAL A 804 14.71 6.60 17.06
C VAL A 804 15.73 6.62 18.19
N THR A 805 16.63 5.64 18.17
CA THR A 805 17.80 5.57 19.07
C THR A 805 19.07 5.35 18.26
N VAL A 806 20.20 5.84 18.76
CA VAL A 806 21.50 5.63 18.13
C VAL A 806 22.44 4.90 19.09
N SER A 807 23.07 3.84 18.62
CA SER A 807 24.09 3.08 19.35
C SER A 807 25.43 3.13 18.61
N GLY A 808 26.52 3.22 19.34
CA GLY A 808 27.88 3.18 18.80
C GLY A 808 28.51 1.79 18.89
N GLN A 809 29.15 1.35 17.82
CA GLN A 809 29.97 0.14 17.81
C GLN A 809 31.30 0.45 17.11
N GLY A 810 32.42 0.39 17.84
CA GLY A 810 33.71 0.87 17.36
C GLY A 810 33.62 2.33 16.88
N ARG A 811 33.95 2.58 15.62
CA ARG A 811 33.78 3.90 14.97
C ARG A 811 32.43 4.07 14.27
N GLY A 812 31.65 3.02 14.08
CA GLY A 812 30.38 3.06 13.34
C GLY A 812 29.16 3.41 14.18
N ARG A 813 28.03 3.49 13.51
CA ARG A 813 26.74 3.91 14.07
C ARG A 813 25.67 2.88 13.74
N ILE A 814 24.82 2.60 14.70
CA ILE A 814 23.63 1.76 14.52
C ILE A 814 22.43 2.61 14.88
N ILE A 815 21.56 2.85 13.91
CA ILE A 815 20.37 3.68 14.05
C ILE A 815 19.16 2.75 14.12
N GLY A 816 18.50 2.73 15.27
CA GLY A 816 17.37 1.86 15.53
C GLY A 816 16.05 2.62 15.48
N PHE A 817 15.09 2.09 14.71
CA PHE A 817 13.73 2.60 14.63
C PHE A 817 12.76 1.66 15.37
N ALA A 818 11.88 2.24 16.17
CA ALA A 818 10.73 1.53 16.73
C ALA A 818 9.60 1.41 15.71
N ASP A 819 9.36 2.49 14.97
CA ASP A 819 8.29 2.61 14.00
C ASP A 819 8.79 2.40 12.57
N ASN A 820 7.89 2.04 11.65
CA ASN A 820 8.25 1.92 10.25
C ASN A 820 8.28 3.30 9.57
N PRO A 821 9.45 3.81 9.14
CA PRO A 821 9.55 5.14 8.54
C PRO A 821 9.12 5.19 7.07
N ASN A 822 8.80 4.06 6.46
CA ASN A 822 8.53 3.90 5.02
C ASN A 822 7.16 3.27 4.73
N PHE A 823 6.30 3.20 5.74
CA PHE A 823 5.06 2.42 5.74
C PHE A 823 4.21 2.62 4.47
N ARG A 824 3.99 1.51 3.76
CA ARG A 824 3.11 1.34 2.59
C ARG A 824 3.22 2.44 1.55
N ALA A 825 4.40 3.02 1.39
CA ALA A 825 4.72 4.13 0.48
C ALA A 825 3.91 5.43 0.73
N PHE A 826 2.85 5.48 1.54
CA PHE A 826 2.11 6.71 1.77
C PHE A 826 2.59 7.52 2.98
N TRP A 827 3.54 6.99 3.76
CA TRP A 827 4.11 7.70 4.90
C TRP A 827 5.31 8.57 4.52
N PHE A 828 5.05 9.72 3.88
CA PHE A 828 6.11 10.63 3.41
C PHE A 828 6.82 11.38 4.56
N GLY A 829 6.10 11.65 5.66
CA GLY A 829 6.54 12.52 6.76
C GLY A 829 7.78 12.02 7.51
N THR A 830 8.06 10.71 7.49
CA THR A 830 9.24 10.12 8.16
C THR A 830 10.27 9.52 7.20
N ASN A 831 10.04 9.52 5.88
CA ASN A 831 11.05 9.03 4.92
C ASN A 831 12.36 9.82 5.04
N LYS A 832 12.29 11.14 5.35
CA LYS A 832 13.49 11.96 5.54
C LYS A 832 14.31 11.50 6.76
N LEU A 833 13.70 11.03 7.85
CA LEU A 833 14.45 10.40 8.96
C LEU A 833 15.26 9.18 8.49
N PHE A 834 14.68 8.36 7.62
CA PHE A 834 15.34 7.21 7.03
C PHE A 834 16.48 7.62 6.07
N MET A 835 16.25 8.61 5.21
CA MET A 835 17.28 9.15 4.31
C MET A 835 18.41 9.85 5.08
N ASN A 836 18.10 10.55 6.18
CA ASN A 836 19.09 11.14 7.08
C ASN A 836 19.96 10.04 7.72
N SER A 837 19.38 8.88 8.02
CA SER A 837 20.14 7.75 8.54
C SER A 837 21.16 7.25 7.51
N ILE A 838 20.78 7.19 6.24
CA ILE A 838 21.66 6.74 5.13
C ILE A 838 22.77 7.76 4.84
N PHE A 839 22.44 9.04 4.72
CA PHE A 839 23.41 10.07 4.34
C PHE A 839 24.24 10.58 5.51
N PHE A 840 23.58 10.80 6.65
CA PHE A 840 24.17 11.50 7.78
C PHE A 840 24.54 10.60 8.95
N GLY A 841 24.25 9.29 8.89
CA GLY A 841 24.76 8.33 9.87
C GLY A 841 26.28 8.44 10.05
N GLN A 842 27.02 8.67 8.96
CA GLN A 842 28.48 8.82 8.95
C GLN A 842 29.00 10.07 9.70
N ILE A 843 28.16 11.09 9.89
CA ILE A 843 28.55 12.36 10.57
C ILE A 843 28.04 12.46 12.01
N ILE A 844 27.26 11.49 12.49
CA ILE A 844 26.86 11.46 13.91
C ILE A 844 28.12 11.33 14.76
N ASN A 845 28.30 12.22 15.72
CA ASN A 845 29.48 12.24 16.58
C ASN A 845 29.54 10.97 17.45
N GLY A 846 30.67 10.27 17.48
CA GLY A 846 30.79 9.01 18.23
C GLY A 846 30.68 9.18 19.75
N GLY A 847 30.93 10.38 20.27
CA GLY A 847 30.72 10.72 21.67
C GLY A 847 29.24 10.81 22.07
N THR A 848 28.32 10.97 21.12
CA THR A 848 26.87 11.07 21.41
C THR A 848 26.17 9.71 21.39
N THR A 849 26.88 8.62 21.08
CA THR A 849 26.26 7.31 20.83
C THR A 849 26.61 6.23 21.85
N ARG A 850 27.37 6.57 22.89
CA ARG A 850 27.85 5.64 23.92
C ARG A 850 27.30 5.98 25.28
#